data_AF-A0A915Q467-F1
#
_entry.id   AF-A0A915Q467-F1
#
_cell.length_a   1.000
_cell.length_b   1.000
_cell.length_c   1.000
_cell.angle_alpha   90.00
_cell.angle_beta   90.00
_cell.angle_gamma   90.00
#
_symmetry.space_group_name_H-M   'P 1'
#
loop_
_entity.id
_entity.type
_entity.pdbx_description
1 polymer ?
#
loop_
_entity_poly.entity_id
_entity_poly.type
_entity_poly.pdbx_seq_one_letter_code
_entity_poly.pdbx_strand_id
1 'polypeptide(L)'
;MAIKPHAILDGKKIPLPCCSPELKTHPECKPIMILKDDPNYNSFLNCIPYSRTAPAPRPNCKLGSREQINQATSFLDASAIYGSTVRRARALRTFRNGHLLTSSDPLNPNMPPTINLLCNILQLTDECDTNSEQHSFISGSDHVNFLPSIIVLHTVWIRQHNRIATNLQRINPHWSDEQLYQESRRIVIAQLQHITYNEFLPILVGKENWLKFKLQSEFYGHSTQYDLNTDPTVINTYAAAAGQFFFTMFPKNLAWYSDDGIKILERPLNEYFNDPGTLFSTDQIRGILRYLLHEPISPPLLYMNDELRNKLFKGKGNLGYDMAALILQIGRDHGTPPYTVWREYCGGDKVHSFNDLMDDLIDGAEMVKKLAKIYRTVDDVDLFLVGLAEKPIRGSLFGPTFSCIISLQFQKTKKGDRYWYENNLAPTAFTEEQLAEIRKTNMAKILCGNVEYFGVVQPKVFELEDNYDNYPIYCNETLRWDTDISKWRDASPKLKNPLIEETIEKAVEVAIEEVNQRRKRERRNIRENQNLFKSGDPLLSYGKMMRAKHEAIAIARVSDVLLQVTKNIISDVEFENKNLLLKGLDKNGIQNLLQQIDVSMYINKIEPFLGPNGSVEKCLPKNLPCDDSTPYRTISGWCNNLRNPHFANAFGPLIHLLPPAYENGSLRIDIPRSKSVTGELLPSARVISNAIHFDLPITHQKYSHMIMQFGQILDHEVTHSPIERGPDDEILNCTRCDSNKILSMHCMPLPIPTDDPFFPTHDENGERRCLPFTRSLLGQLTLGYRNQINQLTAYLDGSAIYGSTECESRELRSFIGGRLNSTNLGVFNPEALPQGDQEQDCRSSPKFMCFVAGDERNSHQPGLTTMHNIFLREHNRIARKLEKMNPSWDDEHIFQETRRIVGAEFAHIAFNEYLPLLLGDRLMRKYDLNTLKAGYYHGYDDKCDASISHPFSTAAFRFGHTLVRRLFPRFDAFYNNFTEPVDLIENFNSVEAIYDGKRGSIDSLLVGLLGVPSMAFDRHITTALRNHLFGRKGEPLSGMDLISLNILRARDHGVQPYNAFRKLCGIGAASDFSDLLSEMPESAVIALKGLYKTVDDIDLFPGLLCEKPMKGALLPPTMACIIAEQFHRIKKCDRFYYENDIQATRFLPKQLEEIRKVTLASLLCSNSRTLKIIQPNVFLLPDEFVNAPVPCAHFTHINLDQWIDRPRCYVGNIAILPGETKHVSPCQSCTCTTKGDTACIVQCAHQLWGLA
;
A
#
# COMPACT_ATOMS: atom_id res chain seq x y z
N MET A 1 32.21 1.57 -28.29
CA MET A 1 32.61 0.72 -29.44
C MET A 1 33.89 1.30 -30.02
N ALA A 2 34.97 0.53 -29.87
CA ALA A 2 36.32 0.72 -30.39
C ALA A 2 36.98 2.10 -30.18
N ILE A 3 37.93 2.15 -29.23
CA ILE A 3 39.16 2.93 -29.41
C ILE A 3 39.61 2.63 -30.84
N LYS A 4 39.65 3.61 -31.75
CA LYS A 4 40.34 3.45 -33.02
C LYS A 4 41.79 3.17 -32.61
N PRO A 5 42.31 1.94 -32.72
CA PRO A 5 43.70 1.75 -32.38
C PRO A 5 44.44 2.48 -33.49
N HIS A 6 45.24 3.46 -33.08
CA HIS A 6 45.98 4.29 -33.99
C HIS A 6 47.36 3.68 -34.16
N ALA A 7 47.77 3.41 -35.39
CA ALA A 7 49.19 3.28 -35.68
C ALA A 7 49.81 4.67 -35.57
N ILE A 8 50.97 4.78 -34.91
CA ILE A 8 51.77 6.00 -34.96
C ILE A 8 52.72 5.84 -36.15
N LEU A 9 52.39 6.52 -37.25
CA LEU A 9 53.25 6.66 -38.42
C LEU A 9 53.70 8.12 -38.47
N ASP A 10 55.01 8.35 -38.43
CA ASP A 10 55.62 9.70 -38.47
C ASP A 10 55.04 10.69 -37.44
N GLY A 11 54.79 10.21 -36.21
CA GLY A 11 54.26 11.03 -35.12
C GLY A 11 52.76 11.39 -35.22
N LYS A 12 52.05 10.90 -36.26
CA LYS A 12 50.59 11.10 -36.41
C LYS A 12 49.82 9.82 -36.04
N LYS A 13 48.73 9.99 -35.28
CA LYS A 13 47.80 8.91 -34.92
C LYS A 13 46.87 8.61 -36.10
N ILE A 14 47.09 7.50 -36.82
CA ILE A 14 46.27 7.08 -37.96
C ILE A 14 45.45 5.83 -37.58
N PRO A 15 44.12 5.78 -37.79
CA PRO A 15 43.31 4.60 -37.48
C PRO A 15 43.85 3.36 -38.21
N LEU A 16 44.03 2.22 -37.52
CA LEU A 16 44.52 0.96 -38.09
C LEU A 16 43.53 0.40 -39.14
N PRO A 17 43.86 0.40 -40.45
CA PRO A 17 42.97 -0.12 -41.48
C PRO A 17 43.16 -1.63 -41.62
N CYS A 18 42.56 -2.41 -40.70
CA CYS A 18 42.72 -3.88 -40.62
C CYS A 18 42.24 -4.69 -41.84
N CYS A 19 41.64 -4.01 -42.83
CA CYS A 19 41.28 -4.58 -44.12
C CYS A 19 42.34 -4.37 -45.22
N SER A 20 43.38 -3.57 -44.96
CA SER A 20 44.52 -3.39 -45.87
C SER A 20 45.33 -4.70 -45.98
N PRO A 21 45.72 -5.14 -47.18
CA PRO A 21 46.55 -6.33 -47.38
C PRO A 21 47.81 -6.37 -46.51
N GLU A 22 48.44 -5.21 -46.27
CA GLU A 22 49.69 -5.06 -45.51
C GLU A 22 49.48 -5.22 -43.99
N LEU A 23 48.28 -4.92 -43.49
CA LEU A 23 47.96 -4.89 -42.05
C LEU A 23 46.98 -5.99 -41.63
N LYS A 24 46.48 -6.81 -42.57
CA LYS A 24 45.65 -8.00 -42.28
C LYS A 24 46.33 -8.99 -41.33
N THR A 25 47.67 -9.02 -41.31
CA THR A 25 48.48 -9.90 -40.45
C THR A 25 48.94 -9.23 -39.15
N HIS A 26 48.61 -7.96 -38.93
CA HIS A 26 48.98 -7.25 -37.70
C HIS A 26 48.30 -7.93 -36.48
N PRO A 27 49.01 -8.16 -35.35
CA PRO A 27 48.48 -8.95 -34.23
C PRO A 27 47.25 -8.34 -33.53
N GLU A 28 47.05 -7.03 -33.71
CA GLU A 28 45.90 -6.27 -33.20
C GLU A 28 44.75 -6.13 -34.23
N CYS A 29 44.91 -6.71 -35.43
CA CYS A 29 43.86 -6.76 -36.45
C CYS A 29 43.20 -8.14 -36.46
N LYS A 30 41.86 -8.16 -36.45
CA LYS A 30 41.06 -9.38 -36.55
C LYS A 30 39.83 -9.14 -37.44
N PRO A 31 40.03 -8.79 -38.73
CA PRO A 31 38.95 -8.38 -39.63
C PRO A 31 37.91 -9.47 -39.80
N ILE A 32 36.66 -9.06 -40.06
CA ILE A 32 35.56 -9.98 -40.37
C ILE A 32 35.57 -10.19 -41.88
N MET A 33 35.82 -11.42 -42.33
CA MET A 33 35.91 -11.73 -43.76
C MET A 33 34.51 -11.84 -44.38
N ILE A 34 34.33 -11.25 -45.56
CA ILE A 34 33.06 -11.25 -46.29
C ILE A 34 33.13 -12.32 -47.38
N LEU A 35 32.11 -13.18 -47.44
CA LEU A 35 32.02 -14.23 -48.46
C LEU A 35 31.62 -13.64 -49.83
N LYS A 36 32.02 -14.31 -50.92
CA LYS A 36 31.77 -13.83 -52.29
C LYS A 36 30.29 -13.84 -52.69
N ASP A 37 29.45 -14.57 -51.97
CA ASP A 37 28.01 -14.69 -52.17
C ASP A 37 27.20 -13.84 -51.17
N ASP A 38 27.85 -13.03 -50.33
CA ASP A 38 27.17 -12.16 -49.37
C ASP A 38 26.22 -11.16 -50.08
N PRO A 39 24.91 -11.18 -49.78
CA PRO A 39 23.92 -10.43 -50.54
C PRO A 39 24.06 -8.89 -50.41
N ASN A 40 24.74 -8.40 -49.36
CA ASN A 40 24.81 -6.98 -49.05
C ASN A 40 26.21 -6.39 -49.34
N TYR A 41 27.27 -7.18 -49.20
CA TYR A 41 28.65 -6.70 -49.27
C TYR A 41 29.49 -7.24 -50.44
N ASN A 42 29.09 -8.34 -51.10
CA ASN A 42 29.93 -9.11 -52.04
C ASN A 42 30.54 -8.32 -53.21
N SER A 43 29.95 -7.17 -53.56
CA SER A 43 30.32 -6.35 -54.72
C SER A 43 31.19 -5.14 -54.37
N PHE A 44 31.45 -4.89 -53.09
CA PHE A 44 32.04 -3.62 -52.64
C PHE A 44 33.20 -3.76 -51.64
N LEU A 45 33.17 -4.76 -50.77
CA LEU A 45 34.20 -4.96 -49.73
C LEU A 45 34.48 -6.47 -49.58
N ASN A 46 35.73 -6.82 -49.27
CA ASN A 46 36.13 -8.21 -48.99
C ASN A 46 36.30 -8.50 -47.48
N CYS A 47 36.24 -7.46 -46.63
CA CYS A 47 36.21 -7.58 -45.18
C CYS A 47 35.60 -6.33 -44.53
N ILE A 48 35.09 -6.50 -43.31
CA ILE A 48 34.72 -5.42 -42.39
C ILE A 48 35.92 -5.22 -41.44
N PRO A 49 36.48 -4.00 -41.33
CA PRO A 49 37.63 -3.75 -40.49
C PRO A 49 37.25 -3.89 -39.01
N TYR A 50 37.99 -4.72 -38.29
CA TYR A 50 37.86 -4.89 -36.84
C TYR A 50 39.25 -4.93 -36.21
N SER A 51 39.44 -4.10 -35.19
CA SER A 51 40.65 -4.09 -34.38
C SER A 51 40.33 -4.61 -32.99
N ARG A 52 41.25 -5.38 -32.43
CA ARG A 52 41.09 -6.06 -31.14
C ARG A 52 41.00 -5.05 -30.00
N THR A 53 40.20 -5.37 -28.98
CA THR A 53 40.06 -4.55 -27.78
C THR A 53 41.41 -4.47 -27.05
N ALA A 54 41.82 -3.26 -26.66
CA ALA A 54 43.11 -3.02 -26.02
C ALA A 54 43.30 -3.90 -24.76
N PRO A 55 44.50 -4.47 -24.56
CA PRO A 55 44.73 -5.36 -23.42
C PRO A 55 44.89 -4.58 -22.11
N ALA A 56 44.50 -5.18 -21.00
CA ALA A 56 44.77 -4.69 -19.64
C ALA A 56 45.72 -5.61 -18.87
N PRO A 57 46.59 -5.05 -18.00
CA PRO A 57 47.40 -5.87 -17.11
C PRO A 57 46.51 -6.56 -16.06
N ARG A 58 46.81 -7.83 -15.77
CA ARG A 58 46.16 -8.56 -14.67
C ARG A 58 46.51 -7.94 -13.32
N PRO A 59 45.67 -8.10 -12.28
CA PRO A 59 46.02 -7.71 -10.92
C PRO A 59 47.38 -8.30 -10.51
N ASN A 60 48.27 -7.45 -9.98
CA ASN A 60 49.65 -7.77 -9.63
C ASN A 60 50.54 -8.20 -10.82
N CYS A 61 50.22 -7.78 -12.05
CA CYS A 61 50.99 -8.07 -13.27
C CYS A 61 51.28 -9.56 -13.50
N LYS A 62 50.38 -10.45 -13.07
CA LYS A 62 50.52 -11.90 -13.25
C LYS A 62 50.48 -12.30 -14.72
N LEU A 63 51.28 -13.30 -15.11
CA LEU A 63 51.24 -13.92 -16.43
C LEU A 63 49.91 -14.67 -16.64
N GLY A 64 49.38 -14.67 -17.87
CA GLY A 64 48.14 -15.38 -18.21
C GLY A 64 47.57 -14.99 -19.57
N SER A 65 46.32 -15.36 -19.83
CA SER A 65 45.59 -14.98 -21.05
C SER A 65 45.32 -13.48 -21.12
N ARG A 66 45.09 -12.98 -22.33
CA ARG A 66 44.77 -11.57 -22.61
C ARG A 66 43.49 -11.16 -21.88
N GLU A 67 43.60 -10.12 -21.05
CA GLU A 67 42.45 -9.43 -20.46
C GLU A 67 42.19 -8.12 -21.21
N GLN A 68 40.94 -7.66 -21.26
CA GLN A 68 40.55 -6.45 -21.99
C GLN A 68 40.40 -5.25 -21.04
N ILE A 69 40.79 -4.07 -21.50
CA ILE A 69 40.69 -2.84 -20.71
C ILE A 69 39.24 -2.37 -20.58
N ASN A 70 38.86 -2.02 -19.34
CA ASN A 70 37.66 -1.23 -19.05
C ASN A 70 38.08 0.22 -18.78
N GLN A 71 37.53 1.16 -19.54
CA GLN A 71 37.78 2.60 -19.37
C GLN A 71 36.70 3.30 -18.50
N ALA A 72 35.68 2.55 -18.10
CA ALA A 72 34.67 2.99 -17.14
C ALA A 72 34.91 2.36 -15.77
N THR A 73 34.27 2.93 -14.74
CA THR A 73 34.24 2.29 -13.43
C THR A 73 33.36 1.05 -13.49
N SER A 74 33.62 0.04 -12.64
CA SER A 74 32.79 -1.18 -12.58
C SER A 74 31.55 -1.01 -11.68
N PHE A 75 31.35 0.20 -11.14
CA PHE A 75 30.29 0.55 -10.20
C PHE A 75 29.19 1.35 -10.89
N LEU A 76 27.97 1.29 -10.37
CA LEU A 76 26.90 2.22 -10.74
C LEU A 76 27.07 3.53 -9.96
N ASP A 77 28.07 4.31 -10.32
CA ASP A 77 28.49 5.55 -9.63
C ASP A 77 28.16 6.83 -10.43
N ALA A 78 27.29 6.70 -11.43
CA ALA A 78 26.93 7.74 -12.38
C ALA A 78 28.15 8.37 -13.10
N SER A 79 29.23 7.61 -13.33
CA SER A 79 30.39 8.04 -14.14
C SER A 79 30.02 8.47 -15.56
N ALA A 80 28.89 8.01 -16.11
CA ALA A 80 28.36 8.53 -17.37
C ALA A 80 27.98 10.03 -17.29
N ILE A 81 27.60 10.52 -16.11
CA ILE A 81 27.26 11.92 -15.84
C ILE A 81 28.48 12.70 -15.35
N TYR A 82 29.20 12.15 -14.36
CA TYR A 82 30.29 12.85 -13.66
C TYR A 82 31.68 12.60 -14.26
N GLY A 83 31.88 11.55 -15.05
CA GLY A 83 33.16 11.15 -15.62
C GLY A 83 33.95 10.18 -14.75
N SER A 84 34.72 9.29 -15.39
CA SER A 84 35.56 8.28 -14.74
C SER A 84 36.92 8.81 -14.27
N THR A 85 37.26 10.09 -14.54
CA THR A 85 38.53 10.70 -14.13
C THR A 85 38.29 12.00 -13.37
N VAL A 86 39.18 12.33 -12.43
CA VAL A 86 39.12 13.59 -11.67
C VAL A 86 39.17 14.81 -12.59
N ARG A 87 39.96 14.75 -13.67
CA ARG A 87 40.05 15.81 -14.68
C ARG A 87 38.69 16.02 -15.36
N ARG A 88 38.02 14.95 -15.80
CA ARG A 88 36.69 15.04 -16.42
C ARG A 88 35.63 15.54 -15.44
N ALA A 89 35.63 15.03 -14.20
CA ALA A 89 34.68 15.46 -13.18
C ALA A 89 34.81 16.93 -12.80
N ARG A 90 36.04 17.46 -12.68
CA ARG A 90 36.28 18.89 -12.44
C ARG A 90 35.87 19.74 -13.64
N ALA A 91 36.15 19.28 -14.86
CA ALA A 91 35.82 19.99 -16.09
C ALA A 91 34.32 20.18 -16.31
N LEU A 92 33.47 19.39 -15.65
CA LEU A 92 32.01 19.43 -15.77
C LEU A 92 31.33 20.26 -14.65
N ARG A 93 32.08 20.94 -13.77
CA ARG A 93 31.54 21.68 -12.61
C ARG A 93 31.58 23.19 -12.80
N THR A 94 30.61 23.89 -12.21
CA THR A 94 30.61 25.36 -12.13
C THR A 94 31.46 25.90 -10.97
N PHE A 95 31.70 25.06 -9.95
CA PHE A 95 32.28 25.44 -8.65
C PHE A 95 31.47 26.54 -7.93
N ARG A 96 30.16 26.62 -8.22
CA ARG A 96 29.22 27.52 -7.55
C ARG A 96 27.93 26.77 -7.21
N ASN A 97 27.46 26.94 -5.98
CA ASN A 97 26.23 26.34 -5.43
C ASN A 97 26.15 24.80 -5.56
N GLY A 98 27.28 24.13 -5.76
CA GLY A 98 27.37 22.70 -6.00
C GLY A 98 26.92 22.26 -7.40
N HIS A 99 26.82 23.16 -8.40
CA HIS A 99 26.22 22.84 -9.71
C HIS A 99 27.19 22.22 -10.73
N LEU A 100 26.63 21.41 -11.64
CA LEU A 100 27.24 20.96 -12.89
C LEU A 100 27.04 22.01 -14.00
N LEU A 101 28.01 22.08 -14.91
CA LEU A 101 27.94 22.91 -16.12
C LEU A 101 26.84 22.43 -17.05
N THR A 102 26.15 23.39 -17.65
CA THR A 102 25.13 23.16 -18.67
C THR A 102 25.27 24.18 -19.80
N SER A 103 24.81 23.84 -21.01
CA SER A 103 24.74 24.79 -22.13
C SER A 103 23.55 25.73 -21.99
N SER A 104 23.72 26.96 -22.48
CA SER A 104 22.67 27.98 -22.58
C SER A 104 22.13 28.02 -24.02
N ASP A 105 21.17 27.15 -24.32
CA ASP A 105 20.42 27.19 -25.58
C ASP A 105 19.04 27.86 -25.33
N PRO A 106 18.58 28.79 -26.20
CA PRO A 106 17.31 29.48 -26.00
C PRO A 106 16.06 28.61 -26.09
N LEU A 107 16.11 27.51 -26.87
CA LEU A 107 14.98 26.60 -27.09
C LEU A 107 15.01 25.43 -26.11
N ASN A 108 16.21 24.94 -25.75
CA ASN A 108 16.41 23.83 -24.84
C ASN A 108 17.45 24.18 -23.75
N PRO A 109 17.07 24.96 -22.71
CA PRO A 109 18.03 25.40 -21.69
C PRO A 109 18.56 24.22 -20.86
N ASN A 110 19.73 24.38 -20.26
CA ASN A 110 20.29 23.44 -19.29
C ASN A 110 20.58 22.03 -19.84
N MET A 111 20.97 21.91 -21.11
CA MET A 111 21.49 20.66 -21.71
C MET A 111 22.96 20.42 -21.28
N PRO A 112 23.55 19.24 -21.54
CA PRO A 112 24.97 19.01 -21.33
C PRO A 112 25.83 20.11 -21.98
N PRO A 113 27.02 20.43 -21.42
CA PRO A 113 27.89 21.44 -22.02
C PRO A 113 28.36 20.98 -23.41
N THR A 114 28.57 21.92 -24.34
CA THR A 114 29.13 21.61 -25.66
C THR A 114 30.66 21.64 -25.62
N ILE A 115 31.31 21.02 -26.62
CA ILE A 115 32.77 21.04 -26.75
C ILE A 115 33.32 22.47 -26.83
N ASN A 116 32.63 23.35 -27.55
CA ASN A 116 33.02 24.76 -27.66
C ASN A 116 32.94 25.49 -26.31
N LEU A 117 31.90 25.23 -25.51
CA LEU A 117 31.80 25.80 -24.16
C LEU A 117 32.94 25.32 -23.27
N LEU A 118 33.30 24.04 -23.34
CA LEU A 118 34.39 23.46 -22.55
C LEU A 118 35.76 24.00 -23.00
N CYS A 119 35.99 24.12 -24.31
CA CYS A 119 37.21 24.68 -24.92
C CYS A 119 37.42 26.14 -24.51
N ASN A 120 36.36 26.95 -24.48
CA ASN A 120 36.40 28.35 -24.05
C ASN A 120 36.76 28.51 -22.56
N ILE A 121 36.35 27.56 -21.71
CA ILE A 121 36.57 27.62 -20.25
C ILE A 121 37.96 27.07 -19.87
N LEU A 122 38.45 26.03 -20.55
CA LEU A 122 39.64 25.27 -20.11
C LEU A 122 40.94 25.59 -20.86
N GLN A 123 40.93 26.43 -21.90
CA GLN A 123 42.13 26.73 -22.72
C GLN A 123 42.90 25.47 -23.18
N LEU A 124 42.19 24.36 -23.44
CA LEU A 124 42.80 23.09 -23.84
C LEU A 124 43.02 23.09 -25.35
N THR A 125 44.24 23.35 -25.81
CA THR A 125 44.57 23.54 -27.24
C THR A 125 44.64 22.25 -28.06
N ASP A 126 44.74 21.07 -27.43
CA ASP A 126 45.01 19.80 -28.15
C ASP A 126 43.76 18.98 -28.50
N GLU A 127 42.59 19.29 -27.93
CA GLU A 127 41.31 18.59 -28.16
C GLU A 127 40.30 19.41 -28.98
N CYS A 128 40.63 20.67 -29.28
CA CYS A 128 39.74 21.62 -29.95
C CYS A 128 40.17 21.79 -31.41
N ASP A 129 39.73 20.90 -32.29
CA ASP A 129 39.90 21.05 -33.73
C ASP A 129 38.86 22.07 -34.25
N THR A 130 39.31 23.26 -34.64
CA THR A 130 38.48 24.46 -34.91
C THR A 130 37.71 24.42 -36.24
N ASN A 131 37.57 23.25 -36.88
CA ASN A 131 37.04 23.13 -38.23
C ASN A 131 35.76 22.27 -38.36
N SER A 132 35.07 21.93 -37.28
CA SER A 132 33.73 21.33 -37.40
C SER A 132 32.64 22.34 -37.00
N GLU A 133 31.71 22.61 -37.92
CA GLU A 133 30.46 23.34 -37.67
C GLU A 133 29.48 22.55 -36.76
N GLN A 134 29.97 21.66 -35.88
CA GLN A 134 29.12 20.70 -35.15
C GLN A 134 29.10 20.93 -33.63
N HIS A 135 27.91 21.26 -33.14
CA HIS A 135 27.56 21.39 -31.72
C HIS A 135 27.54 20.01 -31.00
N SER A 136 28.71 19.41 -30.76
CA SER A 136 28.80 18.14 -30.00
C SER A 136 28.70 18.37 -28.50
N PHE A 137 27.92 17.52 -27.82
CA PHE A 137 27.77 17.55 -26.36
C PHE A 137 28.90 16.82 -25.64
N ILE A 138 29.16 17.23 -24.42
CA ILE A 138 30.17 16.68 -23.51
C ILE A 138 29.48 16.26 -22.22
N SER A 139 29.76 15.04 -21.77
CA SER A 139 29.30 14.52 -20.47
C SER A 139 30.36 13.61 -19.85
N GLY A 140 30.05 12.90 -18.77
CA GLY A 140 30.99 11.95 -18.15
C GLY A 140 31.44 10.82 -19.09
N SER A 141 30.62 10.46 -20.08
CA SER A 141 30.90 9.47 -21.12
C SER A 141 31.05 10.08 -22.51
N ASP A 142 31.92 9.51 -23.33
CA ASP A 142 32.12 9.87 -24.75
C ASP A 142 30.96 9.40 -25.65
N HIS A 143 30.09 8.55 -25.12
CA HIS A 143 28.93 8.01 -25.83
C HIS A 143 27.71 8.94 -25.84
N VAL A 144 27.79 10.10 -25.18
CA VAL A 144 26.64 11.00 -25.01
C VAL A 144 26.01 11.38 -26.36
N ASN A 145 26.79 11.51 -27.42
CA ASN A 145 26.31 11.91 -28.75
C ASN A 145 25.79 10.74 -29.61
N PHE A 146 25.81 9.50 -29.13
CA PHE A 146 25.47 8.34 -29.97
C PHE A 146 24.05 8.39 -30.52
N LEU A 147 23.08 8.81 -29.70
CA LEU A 147 21.67 9.01 -30.08
C LEU A 147 21.05 10.20 -29.31
N PRO A 148 20.08 10.92 -29.90
CA PRO A 148 19.35 11.99 -29.21
C PRO A 148 18.70 11.55 -27.89
N SER A 149 18.20 10.33 -27.80
CA SER A 149 17.61 9.76 -26.57
C SER A 149 18.62 9.65 -25.41
N ILE A 150 19.90 9.42 -25.71
CA ILE A 150 20.96 9.38 -24.70
C ILE A 150 21.24 10.80 -24.19
N ILE A 151 21.36 11.79 -25.09
CA ILE A 151 21.54 13.20 -24.72
C ILE A 151 20.41 13.67 -23.81
N VAL A 152 19.16 13.32 -24.14
CA VAL A 152 17.97 13.64 -23.34
C VAL A 152 18.05 13.04 -21.94
N LEU A 153 18.42 11.76 -21.79
CA LEU A 153 18.58 11.14 -20.48
C LEU A 153 19.73 11.76 -19.67
N HIS A 154 20.87 12.08 -20.31
CA HIS A 154 21.96 12.80 -19.64
C HIS A 154 21.52 14.18 -19.17
N THR A 155 20.71 14.89 -19.97
CA THR A 155 20.13 16.19 -19.62
C THR A 155 19.28 16.10 -18.35
N VAL A 156 18.38 15.13 -18.27
CA VAL A 156 17.51 14.90 -17.11
C VAL A 156 18.33 14.70 -15.83
N TRP A 157 19.38 13.88 -15.88
CA TRP A 157 20.22 13.61 -14.71
C TRP A 157 21.11 14.79 -14.27
N ILE A 158 21.60 15.59 -15.22
CA ILE A 158 22.34 16.83 -14.90
C ILE A 158 21.41 17.84 -14.21
N ARG A 159 20.19 18.00 -14.72
CA ARG A 159 19.17 18.85 -14.10
C ARG A 159 18.82 18.38 -12.69
N GLN A 160 18.70 17.06 -12.48
CA GLN A 160 18.40 16.49 -11.17
C GLN A 160 19.47 16.84 -10.14
N HIS A 161 20.75 16.74 -10.52
CA HIS A 161 21.86 17.15 -9.65
C HIS A 161 21.74 18.62 -9.25
N ASN A 162 21.58 19.52 -10.22
CA ASN A 162 21.51 20.97 -9.97
C ASN A 162 20.28 21.34 -9.13
N ARG A 163 19.16 20.63 -9.31
CA ARG A 163 17.93 20.79 -8.53
C ARG A 163 18.13 20.39 -7.07
N ILE A 164 18.77 19.25 -6.80
CA ILE A 164 19.08 18.79 -5.43
C ILE A 164 20.03 19.76 -4.74
N ALA A 165 21.11 20.19 -5.42
CA ALA A 165 22.08 21.13 -4.88
C ALA A 165 21.44 22.46 -4.44
N THR A 166 20.55 22.99 -5.28
CA THR A 166 19.80 24.22 -4.99
C THR A 166 18.88 24.05 -3.76
N ASN A 167 18.22 22.90 -3.63
CA ASN A 167 17.32 22.63 -2.51
C ASN A 167 18.07 22.44 -1.18
N LEU A 168 19.23 21.75 -1.19
CA LEU A 168 20.08 21.59 -0.02
C LEU A 168 20.63 22.93 0.46
N GLN A 169 21.08 23.80 -0.46
CA GLN A 169 21.54 25.15 -0.13
C GLN A 169 20.46 25.96 0.59
N ARG A 170 19.19 25.81 0.20
CA ARG A 170 18.07 26.55 0.80
C ARG A 170 17.81 26.17 2.25
N ILE A 171 17.90 24.88 2.60
CA ILE A 171 17.63 24.41 3.96
C ILE A 171 18.86 24.46 4.86
N ASN A 172 20.05 24.41 4.28
CA ASN A 172 21.33 24.53 4.96
C ASN A 172 22.17 25.64 4.33
N PRO A 173 21.81 26.93 4.55
CA PRO A 173 22.51 28.07 3.93
C PRO A 173 24.00 28.16 4.28
N HIS A 174 24.45 27.41 5.29
CA HIS A 174 25.81 27.38 5.79
C HIS A 174 26.72 26.34 5.10
N TRP A 175 26.18 25.49 4.22
CA TRP A 175 26.98 24.47 3.53
C TRP A 175 27.87 25.08 2.42
N SER A 176 29.07 24.51 2.25
CA SER A 176 30.03 24.92 1.19
C SER A 176 29.67 24.37 -0.19
N ASP A 177 30.22 24.96 -1.27
CA ASP A 177 30.06 24.44 -2.64
C ASP A 177 30.44 22.97 -2.79
N GLU A 178 31.60 22.58 -2.23
CA GLU A 178 32.08 21.20 -2.30
C GLU A 178 31.16 20.25 -1.53
N GLN A 179 30.64 20.68 -0.38
CA GLN A 179 29.68 19.89 0.39
C GLN A 179 28.35 19.71 -0.35
N LEU A 180 27.84 20.79 -0.96
CA LEU A 180 26.63 20.74 -1.79
C LEU A 180 26.83 19.81 -2.99
N TYR A 181 27.96 19.91 -3.70
CA TYR A 181 28.28 19.06 -4.85
C TYR A 181 28.37 17.58 -4.47
N GLN A 182 29.15 17.24 -3.43
CA GLN A 182 29.35 15.84 -3.05
C GLN A 182 28.07 15.21 -2.50
N GLU A 183 27.30 15.94 -1.67
CA GLU A 183 26.05 15.41 -1.14
C GLU A 183 24.99 15.27 -2.25
N SER A 184 24.90 16.23 -3.18
CA SER A 184 24.01 16.12 -4.34
C SER A 184 24.41 14.94 -5.24
N ARG A 185 25.72 14.77 -5.50
CA ARG A 185 26.24 13.63 -6.26
C ARG A 185 25.89 12.30 -5.59
N ARG A 186 26.06 12.21 -4.27
CA ARG A 186 25.75 11.02 -3.47
C ARG A 186 24.26 10.67 -3.52
N ILE A 187 23.37 11.66 -3.40
CA ILE A 187 21.92 11.46 -3.54
C ILE A 187 21.58 10.99 -4.97
N VAL A 188 22.11 11.63 -6.02
CA VAL A 188 21.84 11.22 -7.42
C VAL A 188 22.34 9.81 -7.72
N ILE A 189 23.52 9.43 -7.21
CA ILE A 189 24.03 8.05 -7.35
C ILE A 189 23.07 7.06 -6.68
N ALA A 190 22.63 7.37 -5.45
CA ALA A 190 21.67 6.53 -4.74
C ALA A 190 20.33 6.39 -5.48
N GLN A 191 19.83 7.48 -6.07
CA GLN A 191 18.64 7.47 -6.91
C GLN A 191 18.82 6.58 -8.15
N LEU A 192 19.94 6.71 -8.87
CA LEU A 192 20.23 5.90 -10.06
C LEU A 192 20.37 4.41 -9.71
N GLN A 193 21.08 4.10 -8.61
CA GLN A 193 21.23 2.74 -8.09
C GLN A 193 19.86 2.14 -7.72
N HIS A 194 19.05 2.88 -6.98
CA HIS A 194 17.72 2.44 -6.55
C HIS A 194 16.79 2.14 -7.73
N ILE A 195 16.70 3.03 -8.70
CA ILE A 195 15.88 2.84 -9.92
C ILE A 195 16.39 1.63 -10.71
N THR A 196 17.70 1.52 -10.92
CA THR A 196 18.28 0.42 -11.70
C THR A 196 17.91 -0.94 -11.08
N TYR A 197 18.08 -1.10 -9.77
CA TYR A 197 17.87 -2.39 -9.12
C TYR A 197 16.40 -2.71 -8.82
N ASN A 198 15.51 -1.73 -8.66
CA ASN A 198 14.12 -1.98 -8.25
C ASN A 198 13.08 -1.72 -9.34
N GLU A 199 13.39 -0.95 -10.39
CA GLU A 199 12.49 -0.76 -11.53
C GLU A 199 13.00 -1.48 -12.78
N PHE A 200 14.29 -1.35 -13.11
CA PHE A 200 14.81 -1.84 -14.40
C PHE A 200 15.20 -3.33 -14.39
N LEU A 201 16.02 -3.78 -13.44
CA LEU A 201 16.49 -5.17 -13.39
C LEU A 201 15.36 -6.23 -13.25
N PRO A 202 14.30 -6.03 -12.45
CA PRO A 202 13.23 -7.02 -12.32
C PRO A 202 12.55 -7.37 -13.65
N ILE A 203 12.46 -6.40 -14.56
CA ILE A 203 11.91 -6.59 -15.92
C ILE A 203 12.86 -7.44 -16.77
N LEU A 204 14.17 -7.17 -16.67
CA LEU A 204 15.18 -7.87 -17.47
C LEU A 204 15.31 -9.34 -17.09
N VAL A 205 15.55 -9.64 -15.81
CA VAL A 205 15.97 -10.97 -15.35
C VAL A 205 14.85 -11.80 -14.73
N GLY A 206 13.67 -11.18 -14.53
CA GLY A 206 12.52 -11.75 -13.84
C GLY A 206 12.64 -11.71 -12.32
N LYS A 207 11.49 -11.66 -11.65
CA LYS A 207 11.36 -11.57 -10.19
C LYS A 207 12.07 -12.71 -9.45
N GLU A 208 12.07 -13.91 -10.03
CA GLU A 208 12.72 -15.08 -9.42
C GLU A 208 14.23 -14.90 -9.32
N ASN A 209 14.91 -14.54 -10.42
CA ASN A 209 16.36 -14.30 -10.39
C ASN A 209 16.70 -13.03 -9.60
N TRP A 210 15.86 -12.00 -9.68
CA TRP A 210 16.02 -10.79 -8.89
C TRP A 210 16.09 -11.08 -7.38
N LEU A 211 15.27 -12.02 -6.89
CA LEU A 211 15.32 -12.51 -5.50
C LEU A 211 16.49 -13.47 -5.27
N LYS A 212 16.68 -14.46 -6.15
CA LYS A 212 17.75 -15.48 -6.05
C LYS A 212 19.14 -14.87 -5.92
N PHE A 213 19.41 -13.81 -6.69
CA PHE A 213 20.68 -13.10 -6.69
C PHE A 213 20.72 -11.93 -5.70
N LYS A 214 19.69 -11.75 -4.85
CA LYS A 214 19.60 -10.68 -3.83
C LYS A 214 19.77 -9.27 -4.40
N LEU A 215 19.23 -9.04 -5.59
CA LEU A 215 19.34 -7.75 -6.29
C LEU A 215 18.45 -6.68 -5.64
N GLN A 216 17.30 -7.07 -5.08
CA GLN A 216 16.37 -6.16 -4.40
C GLN A 216 17.03 -5.32 -3.31
N SER A 217 16.64 -4.05 -3.20
CA SER A 217 17.06 -3.19 -2.10
C SER A 217 16.38 -3.59 -0.78
N GLU A 218 16.98 -3.18 0.35
CA GLU A 218 16.37 -3.40 1.67
C GLU A 218 15.12 -2.52 1.82
N PHE A 219 14.11 -3.03 2.53
CA PHE A 219 12.84 -2.30 2.72
C PHE A 219 12.96 -1.18 3.77
N TYR A 220 13.78 -1.39 4.81
CA TYR A 220 14.06 -0.43 5.88
C TYR A 220 15.51 -0.59 6.36
N GLY A 221 15.98 0.38 7.16
CA GLY A 221 17.33 0.32 7.74
C GLY A 221 18.43 0.24 6.68
N HIS A 222 19.56 -0.36 7.06
CA HIS A 222 20.75 -0.47 6.23
C HIS A 222 21.00 -1.90 5.73
N SER A 223 21.67 -2.03 4.60
CA SER A 223 22.12 -3.33 4.09
C SER A 223 23.40 -3.80 4.77
N THR A 224 23.47 -5.11 5.02
CA THR A 224 24.64 -5.83 5.54
C THR A 224 25.30 -6.70 4.47
N GLN A 225 24.89 -6.55 3.20
CA GLN A 225 25.31 -7.45 2.12
C GLN A 225 26.70 -7.13 1.57
N TYR A 226 27.27 -5.97 1.89
CA TYR A 226 28.61 -5.59 1.43
C TYR A 226 29.66 -6.62 1.85
N ASP A 227 30.50 -7.03 0.90
CA ASP A 227 31.58 -7.99 1.11
C ASP A 227 32.86 -7.50 0.45
N LEU A 228 33.85 -7.19 1.28
CA LEU A 228 35.17 -6.71 0.86
C LEU A 228 35.90 -7.70 -0.06
N ASN A 229 35.57 -8.99 0.00
CA ASN A 229 36.20 -10.03 -0.82
C ASN A 229 35.52 -10.24 -2.18
N THR A 230 34.39 -9.58 -2.43
CA THR A 230 33.71 -9.69 -3.73
C THR A 230 34.37 -8.76 -4.75
N ASP A 231 34.87 -9.32 -5.85
CA ASP A 231 35.41 -8.57 -6.99
C ASP A 231 34.25 -8.05 -7.89
N PRO A 232 34.00 -6.72 -7.94
CA PRO A 232 32.93 -6.13 -8.73
C PRO A 232 33.32 -5.91 -10.20
N THR A 233 34.53 -6.29 -10.62
CA THR A 233 35.01 -6.10 -12.00
C THR A 233 34.01 -6.65 -13.00
N VAL A 234 33.75 -5.88 -14.06
CA VAL A 234 32.79 -6.27 -15.11
C VAL A 234 33.21 -7.60 -15.74
N ILE A 235 32.30 -8.57 -15.70
CA ILE A 235 32.44 -9.89 -16.30
C ILE A 235 32.57 -9.71 -17.81
N ASN A 236 33.64 -10.26 -18.38
CA ASN A 236 33.93 -10.09 -19.79
C ASN A 236 32.79 -10.58 -20.69
N THR A 237 32.15 -11.69 -20.32
CA THR A 237 30.97 -12.24 -21.00
C THR A 237 29.76 -11.31 -20.94
N TYR A 238 29.55 -10.60 -19.82
CA TYR A 238 28.52 -9.56 -19.76
C TYR A 238 28.87 -8.42 -20.72
N ALA A 239 30.09 -7.89 -20.67
CA ALA A 239 30.50 -6.77 -21.51
C ALA A 239 30.48 -7.10 -23.02
N ALA A 240 30.89 -8.30 -23.41
CA ALA A 240 31.09 -8.68 -24.81
C ALA A 240 29.89 -9.37 -25.48
N ALA A 241 28.99 -9.98 -24.69
CA ALA A 241 27.84 -10.73 -25.21
C ALA A 241 26.54 -10.32 -24.52
N ALA A 242 26.29 -10.76 -23.28
CA ALA A 242 24.96 -10.62 -22.67
C ALA A 242 24.49 -9.16 -22.59
N GLY A 243 25.36 -8.22 -22.19
CA GLY A 243 25.06 -6.79 -22.10
C GLY A 243 24.93 -6.06 -23.45
N GLN A 244 25.15 -6.74 -24.57
CA GLN A 244 24.96 -6.18 -25.92
C GLN A 244 23.50 -6.30 -26.41
N PHE A 245 22.60 -6.90 -25.62
CA PHE A 245 21.18 -7.10 -25.98
C PHE A 245 20.45 -5.80 -26.35
N PHE A 246 20.84 -4.66 -25.80
CA PHE A 246 20.17 -3.37 -26.07
C PHE A 246 20.11 -3.04 -27.55
N PHE A 247 21.09 -3.50 -28.34
CA PHE A 247 21.11 -3.27 -29.79
C PHE A 247 20.03 -4.04 -30.56
N THR A 248 19.39 -5.05 -29.97
CA THR A 248 18.27 -5.77 -30.60
C THR A 248 16.91 -5.15 -30.26
N MET A 249 16.84 -4.27 -29.26
CA MET A 249 15.59 -3.64 -28.81
C MET A 249 15.21 -2.39 -29.61
N PHE A 250 16.13 -1.82 -30.38
CA PHE A 250 15.87 -0.63 -31.17
C PHE A 250 14.86 -0.93 -32.29
N PRO A 251 13.81 -0.11 -32.44
CA PRO A 251 12.97 -0.15 -33.63
C PRO A 251 13.72 0.42 -34.84
N LYS A 252 13.15 0.25 -36.03
CA LYS A 252 13.73 0.73 -37.29
C LYS A 252 13.78 2.26 -37.39
N ASN A 253 12.82 2.94 -36.79
CA ASN A 253 12.67 4.39 -36.88
C ASN A 253 12.64 5.02 -35.48
N LEU A 254 13.15 6.24 -35.38
CA LEU A 254 12.98 7.09 -34.21
C LEU A 254 11.95 8.17 -34.54
N ALA A 255 11.01 8.40 -33.62
CA ALA A 255 9.91 9.33 -33.82
C ALA A 255 9.81 10.37 -32.69
N TRP A 256 9.14 11.49 -32.98
CA TRP A 256 8.83 12.55 -32.03
C TRP A 256 7.33 12.67 -31.88
N TYR A 257 6.89 12.86 -30.64
CA TYR A 257 5.48 13.00 -30.31
C TYR A 257 5.14 14.41 -29.85
N SER A 258 4.02 14.95 -30.34
CA SER A 258 3.44 16.21 -29.87
C SER A 258 2.89 16.08 -28.45
N ASP A 259 2.44 17.20 -27.90
CA ASP A 259 1.76 17.23 -26.59
C ASP A 259 0.46 16.40 -26.59
N ASP A 260 -0.21 16.28 -27.76
CA ASP A 260 -1.44 15.49 -27.94
C ASP A 260 -1.19 14.01 -28.33
N GLY A 261 0.06 13.54 -28.26
CA GLY A 261 0.42 12.17 -28.65
C GLY A 261 0.40 11.93 -30.16
N ILE A 262 0.44 12.99 -30.98
CA ILE A 262 0.52 12.87 -32.44
C ILE A 262 1.98 12.75 -32.86
N LYS A 263 2.29 11.78 -33.71
CA LYS A 263 3.62 11.60 -34.29
C LYS A 263 3.94 12.77 -35.23
N ILE A 264 4.89 13.64 -34.85
CA ILE A 264 5.28 14.86 -35.58
C ILE A 264 6.30 14.53 -36.68
N LEU A 265 7.29 13.71 -36.34
CA LEU A 265 8.42 13.38 -37.20
C LEU A 265 8.80 11.92 -36.97
N GLU A 266 9.12 11.22 -38.04
CA GLU A 266 9.66 9.86 -38.00
C GLU A 266 10.75 9.75 -39.06
N ARG A 267 11.94 9.31 -38.67
CA ARG A 267 13.01 8.99 -39.62
C ARG A 267 13.72 7.69 -39.26
N PRO A 268 14.38 7.06 -40.24
CA PRO A 268 15.21 5.88 -40.01
C PRO A 268 16.26 6.13 -38.93
N LEU A 269 16.50 5.12 -38.07
CA LEU A 269 17.43 5.23 -36.94
C LEU A 269 18.85 5.60 -37.37
N ASN A 270 19.29 5.16 -38.55
CA ASN A 270 20.63 5.40 -39.07
C ASN A 270 20.93 6.88 -39.35
N GLU A 271 19.90 7.72 -39.51
CA GLU A 271 20.08 9.17 -39.72
C GLU A 271 20.47 9.92 -38.44
N TYR A 272 20.30 9.31 -37.26
CA TYR A 272 20.54 9.96 -35.97
C TYR A 272 21.88 9.61 -35.29
N PHE A 273 22.61 8.64 -35.85
CA PHE A 273 23.85 8.19 -35.22
C PHE A 273 24.92 9.28 -35.23
N ASN A 274 25.37 9.69 -34.04
CA ASN A 274 26.34 10.79 -33.85
C ASN A 274 25.89 12.15 -34.40
N ASP A 275 24.59 12.37 -34.57
CA ASP A 275 24.04 13.66 -35.01
C ASP A 275 23.21 14.32 -33.89
N PRO A 276 23.81 15.21 -33.09
CA PRO A 276 23.09 15.96 -32.06
C PRO A 276 22.29 17.14 -32.64
N GLY A 277 22.41 17.43 -33.95
CA GLY A 277 21.89 18.64 -34.60
C GLY A 277 20.38 18.82 -34.44
N THR A 278 19.63 17.71 -34.38
CA THR A 278 18.17 17.78 -34.25
C THR A 278 17.73 18.44 -32.95
N LEU A 279 18.47 18.25 -31.86
CA LEU A 279 18.13 18.80 -30.53
C LEU A 279 18.32 20.33 -30.41
N PHE A 280 18.99 20.96 -31.38
CA PHE A 280 19.15 22.43 -31.44
C PHE A 280 17.99 23.13 -32.18
N SER A 281 16.99 22.36 -32.63
CA SER A 281 15.81 22.87 -33.32
C SER A 281 14.55 22.38 -32.63
N THR A 282 13.61 23.27 -32.31
CA THR A 282 12.34 23.01 -31.57
C THR A 282 12.49 22.31 -30.20
N ASP A 283 11.41 22.22 -29.42
CA ASP A 283 11.41 21.56 -28.10
C ASP A 283 11.34 20.02 -28.24
N GLN A 284 12.46 19.45 -28.67
CA GLN A 284 12.57 18.03 -29.02
C GLN A 284 12.84 17.11 -27.82
N ILE A 285 13.20 17.65 -26.65
CA ILE A 285 13.43 16.84 -25.43
C ILE A 285 12.12 16.14 -25.03
N ARG A 286 11.01 16.88 -24.96
CA ARG A 286 9.70 16.32 -24.59
C ARG A 286 9.22 15.29 -25.60
N GLY A 287 9.39 15.56 -26.90
CA GLY A 287 8.98 14.66 -27.97
C GLY A 287 9.71 13.31 -27.95
N ILE A 288 11.02 13.31 -27.64
CA ILE A 288 11.81 12.08 -27.50
C ILE A 288 11.46 11.33 -26.21
N LEU A 289 11.23 12.03 -25.10
CA LEU A 289 10.80 11.37 -23.86
C LEU A 289 9.44 10.67 -24.03
N ARG A 290 8.48 11.31 -24.72
CA ARG A 290 7.21 10.68 -25.06
C ARG A 290 7.40 9.45 -25.94
N TYR A 291 8.27 9.52 -26.94
CA TYR A 291 8.64 8.35 -27.73
C TYR A 291 9.15 7.21 -26.83
N LEU A 292 10.07 7.50 -25.90
CA LEU A 292 10.59 6.49 -24.98
C LEU A 292 9.53 5.92 -24.01
N LEU A 293 8.47 6.67 -23.72
CA LEU A 293 7.40 6.26 -22.80
C LEU A 293 6.25 5.51 -23.48
N HIS A 294 5.98 5.78 -24.76
CA HIS A 294 4.80 5.25 -25.45
C HIS A 294 5.11 4.21 -26.53
N GLU A 295 6.33 4.19 -27.08
CA GLU A 295 6.67 3.23 -28.13
C GLU A 295 7.13 1.90 -27.55
N PRO A 296 6.56 0.77 -28.00
CA PRO A 296 7.02 -0.54 -27.57
C PRO A 296 8.44 -0.80 -28.10
N ILE A 297 9.26 -1.44 -27.26
CA ILE A 297 10.55 -1.97 -27.67
C ILE A 297 10.37 -3.07 -28.72
N SER A 298 11.38 -3.29 -29.57
CA SER A 298 11.46 -4.55 -30.30
C SER A 298 11.76 -5.69 -29.32
N PRO A 299 11.03 -6.83 -29.36
CA PRO A 299 11.32 -7.96 -28.49
C PRO A 299 12.79 -8.37 -28.64
N PRO A 300 13.55 -8.58 -27.54
CA PRO A 300 14.97 -8.91 -27.60
C PRO A 300 15.18 -10.36 -28.04
N LEU A 301 14.93 -10.59 -29.32
CA LEU A 301 15.03 -11.88 -29.99
C LEU A 301 16.20 -11.86 -30.98
N LEU A 302 16.36 -12.94 -31.75
CA LEU A 302 17.37 -13.06 -32.82
C LEU A 302 17.24 -12.02 -33.95
N TYR A 303 16.18 -11.21 -33.95
CA TYR A 303 15.96 -10.17 -34.94
C TYR A 303 16.66 -8.87 -34.52
N MET A 304 17.60 -8.42 -35.34
CA MET A 304 18.18 -7.07 -35.27
C MET A 304 17.76 -6.30 -36.53
N ASN A 305 17.25 -5.09 -36.35
CA ASN A 305 16.77 -4.26 -37.45
C ASN A 305 17.91 -3.90 -38.44
N ASP A 306 17.56 -3.68 -39.71
CA ASP A 306 18.52 -3.42 -40.78
C ASP A 306 19.31 -2.11 -40.63
N GLU A 307 18.80 -1.14 -39.85
CA GLU A 307 19.53 0.12 -39.60
C GLU A 307 20.78 -0.14 -38.74
N LEU A 308 20.73 -1.10 -37.82
CA LEU A 308 21.87 -1.58 -37.04
C LEU A 308 22.65 -2.70 -37.73
N ARG A 309 21.96 -3.64 -38.38
CA ARG A 309 22.59 -4.80 -39.01
C ARG A 309 23.34 -4.48 -40.31
N ASN A 310 22.92 -3.48 -41.08
CA ASN A 310 23.49 -3.22 -42.41
C ASN A 310 23.93 -1.77 -42.63
N LYS A 311 23.48 -0.83 -41.79
CA LYS A 311 23.61 0.62 -42.03
C LYS A 311 24.21 1.40 -40.85
N LEU A 312 24.82 0.72 -39.88
CA LEU A 312 25.45 1.40 -38.74
C LEU A 312 26.56 2.35 -39.23
N PHE A 313 26.46 3.62 -38.85
CA PHE A 313 27.35 4.71 -39.29
C PHE A 313 27.49 4.86 -40.82
N LYS A 314 26.44 4.53 -41.57
CA LYS A 314 26.39 4.71 -43.03
C LYS A 314 26.48 6.21 -43.38
N GLY A 315 27.54 6.60 -44.07
CA GLY A 315 27.70 7.95 -44.66
C GLY A 315 26.91 8.12 -45.97
N LYS A 316 27.39 8.98 -46.88
CA LYS A 316 26.76 9.20 -48.22
C LYS A 316 26.84 8.00 -49.19
N GLY A 317 27.53 6.92 -48.83
CA GLY A 317 27.65 5.69 -49.63
C GLY A 317 26.57 4.66 -49.29
N ASN A 318 26.59 3.49 -49.96
CA ASN A 318 25.55 2.45 -49.79
C ASN A 318 25.78 1.45 -48.65
N LEU A 319 26.92 1.47 -47.95
CA LEU A 319 27.33 0.44 -46.98
C LEU A 319 27.61 1.02 -45.60
N GLY A 320 27.15 0.34 -44.55
CA GLY A 320 27.48 0.60 -43.15
C GLY A 320 28.19 -0.59 -42.50
N TYR A 321 28.35 -0.56 -41.18
CA TYR A 321 28.83 -1.71 -40.41
C TYR A 321 27.69 -2.67 -40.04
N ASP A 322 28.01 -3.96 -39.90
CA ASP A 322 27.09 -4.96 -39.34
C ASP A 322 27.31 -5.12 -37.84
N MET A 323 26.37 -4.59 -37.06
CA MET A 323 26.43 -4.61 -35.60
C MET A 323 26.41 -6.02 -35.01
N ALA A 324 25.62 -6.93 -35.58
CA ALA A 324 25.53 -8.30 -35.09
C ALA A 324 26.84 -9.05 -35.34
N ALA A 325 27.43 -8.88 -36.53
CA ALA A 325 28.74 -9.43 -36.86
C ALA A 325 29.84 -8.87 -35.95
N LEU A 326 29.80 -7.57 -35.66
CA LEU A 326 30.73 -6.93 -34.72
C LEU A 326 30.61 -7.49 -33.30
N ILE A 327 29.38 -7.65 -32.75
CA ILE A 327 29.18 -8.21 -31.41
C ILE A 327 29.72 -9.64 -31.32
N LEU A 328 29.43 -10.49 -32.31
CA LEU A 328 29.99 -11.85 -32.36
C LEU A 328 31.52 -11.83 -32.41
N GLN A 329 32.10 -10.94 -33.22
CA GLN A 329 33.55 -10.79 -33.31
C GLN A 329 34.18 -10.28 -32.01
N ILE A 330 33.49 -9.38 -31.29
CA ILE A 330 33.88 -8.90 -29.96
C ILE A 330 33.89 -10.06 -28.96
N GLY A 331 32.82 -10.87 -28.89
CA GLY A 331 32.79 -12.07 -28.04
C GLY A 331 33.99 -12.99 -28.28
N ARG A 332 34.30 -13.25 -29.56
CA ARG A 332 35.45 -14.08 -29.96
C ARG A 332 36.81 -13.43 -29.68
N ASP A 333 36.93 -12.09 -29.73
CA ASP A 333 38.17 -11.39 -29.34
C ASP A 333 38.37 -11.38 -27.82
N HIS A 334 37.28 -11.24 -27.08
CA HIS A 334 37.25 -11.29 -25.62
C HIS A 334 37.39 -12.72 -25.08
N GLY A 335 37.34 -13.74 -25.93
CA GLY A 335 37.49 -15.14 -25.54
C GLY A 335 36.32 -15.62 -24.69
N THR A 336 35.10 -15.15 -24.98
CA THR A 336 33.89 -15.59 -24.26
C THR A 336 33.66 -17.08 -24.47
N PRO A 337 33.40 -17.87 -23.41
CA PRO A 337 33.03 -19.27 -23.56
C PRO A 337 31.77 -19.45 -24.43
N PRO A 338 31.64 -20.59 -25.13
CA PRO A 338 30.46 -20.89 -25.92
C PRO A 338 29.22 -21.03 -25.05
N TYR A 339 28.04 -21.03 -25.70
CA TYR A 339 26.75 -21.08 -25.02
C TYR A 339 26.63 -22.28 -24.05
N THR A 340 27.07 -23.47 -24.46
CA THR A 340 26.92 -24.72 -23.69
C THR A 340 27.59 -24.63 -22.31
N VAL A 341 28.76 -23.98 -22.23
CA VAL A 341 29.51 -23.78 -20.98
C VAL A 341 28.76 -22.87 -20.01
N TRP A 342 28.20 -21.76 -20.51
CA TRP A 342 27.47 -20.81 -19.66
C TRP A 342 26.12 -21.34 -19.22
N ARG A 343 25.43 -22.08 -20.09
CA ARG A 343 24.18 -22.76 -19.74
C ARG A 343 24.40 -23.72 -18.58
N GLU A 344 25.42 -24.58 -18.66
CA GLU A 344 25.77 -25.53 -17.59
C GLU A 344 26.13 -24.79 -16.30
N TYR A 345 26.95 -23.74 -16.38
CA TYR A 345 27.28 -22.89 -15.23
C TYR A 345 26.05 -22.26 -14.56
N CYS A 346 25.07 -21.85 -15.37
CA CYS A 346 23.81 -21.27 -14.91
C CYS A 346 22.79 -22.30 -14.40
N GLY A 347 23.17 -23.58 -14.34
CA GLY A 347 22.38 -24.67 -13.80
C GLY A 347 21.45 -25.34 -14.81
N GLY A 348 21.65 -25.11 -16.12
CA GLY A 348 20.97 -25.83 -17.17
C GLY A 348 21.62 -27.18 -17.47
N ASP A 349 20.86 -28.10 -18.07
CA ASP A 349 21.38 -29.42 -18.46
C ASP A 349 22.47 -29.32 -19.53
N LYS A 350 23.39 -30.29 -19.49
CA LYS A 350 24.47 -30.42 -20.45
C LYS A 350 23.92 -30.76 -21.83
N VAL A 351 24.38 -30.02 -22.83
CA VAL A 351 23.93 -30.12 -24.23
C VAL A 351 24.98 -30.92 -25.00
N HIS A 352 24.57 -32.01 -25.65
CA HIS A 352 25.44 -32.90 -26.41
C HIS A 352 25.21 -32.80 -27.93
N SER A 353 24.00 -32.42 -28.33
CA SER A 353 23.61 -32.25 -29.72
C SER A 353 22.73 -31.02 -29.91
N PHE A 354 22.58 -30.55 -31.15
CA PHE A 354 21.66 -29.44 -31.43
C PHE A 354 20.20 -29.81 -31.09
N ASN A 355 19.81 -31.08 -31.15
CA ASN A 355 18.44 -31.50 -30.85
C ASN A 355 18.07 -31.32 -29.38
N ASP A 356 19.06 -31.34 -28.48
CA ASP A 356 18.82 -31.17 -27.04
C ASP A 356 18.34 -29.73 -26.73
N LEU A 357 18.54 -28.78 -27.65
CA LEU A 357 18.09 -27.39 -27.53
C LEU A 357 16.64 -27.18 -28.03
N MET A 358 16.00 -28.19 -28.61
CA MET A 358 14.74 -28.02 -29.33
C MET A 358 13.61 -27.45 -28.45
N ASP A 359 13.55 -27.86 -27.18
CA ASP A 359 12.50 -27.43 -26.25
C ASP A 359 12.83 -26.09 -25.57
N ASP A 360 14.09 -25.67 -25.57
CA ASP A 360 14.55 -24.47 -24.88
C ASP A 360 14.55 -23.22 -25.75
N LEU A 361 14.58 -23.39 -27.08
CA LEU A 361 14.68 -22.28 -28.03
C LEU A 361 13.31 -21.89 -28.59
N ILE A 362 13.14 -20.59 -28.85
CA ILE A 362 12.01 -20.07 -29.61
C ILE A 362 12.09 -20.64 -31.03
N ASP A 363 10.97 -21.20 -31.51
CA ASP A 363 10.89 -21.92 -32.79
C ASP A 363 11.98 -23.01 -32.93
N GLY A 364 12.24 -23.74 -31.85
CA GLY A 364 13.40 -24.64 -31.71
C GLY A 364 13.61 -25.61 -32.87
N ALA A 365 12.55 -26.19 -33.45
CA ALA A 365 12.67 -27.08 -34.59
C ALA A 365 13.27 -26.43 -35.85
N GLU A 366 12.98 -25.15 -36.10
CA GLU A 366 13.58 -24.38 -37.20
C GLU A 366 14.95 -23.84 -36.80
N MET A 367 15.10 -23.37 -35.56
CA MET A 367 16.34 -22.80 -35.05
C MET A 367 17.48 -23.82 -35.05
N VAL A 368 17.22 -25.03 -34.55
CA VAL A 368 18.17 -26.14 -34.54
C VAL A 368 18.64 -26.49 -35.94
N LYS A 369 17.75 -26.50 -36.95
CA LYS A 369 18.11 -26.72 -38.36
C LYS A 369 19.04 -25.62 -38.90
N LYS A 370 18.78 -24.36 -38.55
CA LYS A 370 19.63 -23.23 -38.94
C LYS A 370 21.00 -23.29 -38.26
N LEU A 371 21.04 -23.57 -36.96
CA LEU A 371 22.27 -23.70 -36.20
C LEU A 371 23.14 -24.84 -36.72
N ALA A 372 22.57 -26.03 -36.95
CA ALA A 372 23.29 -27.20 -37.47
C ALA A 372 23.81 -27.01 -38.91
N LYS A 373 23.27 -26.04 -39.66
CA LYS A 373 23.79 -25.66 -40.99
C LYS A 373 25.02 -24.75 -40.90
N ILE A 374 25.12 -23.94 -39.83
CA ILE A 374 26.16 -22.91 -39.66
C ILE A 374 27.32 -23.43 -38.81
N TYR A 375 27.01 -24.13 -37.71
CA TYR A 375 27.98 -24.65 -36.75
C TYR A 375 28.16 -26.16 -36.93
N ARG A 376 29.41 -26.62 -36.78
CA ARG A 376 29.74 -28.05 -36.92
C ARG A 376 29.32 -28.86 -35.68
N THR A 377 29.46 -28.27 -34.50
CA THR A 377 29.06 -28.86 -33.22
C THR A 377 28.35 -27.82 -32.36
N VAL A 378 27.51 -28.27 -31.42
CA VAL A 378 26.77 -27.41 -30.49
C VAL A 378 27.70 -26.65 -29.53
N ASP A 379 28.89 -27.19 -29.27
CA ASP A 379 29.92 -26.57 -28.43
C ASP A 379 30.63 -25.37 -29.10
N ASP A 380 30.46 -25.16 -30.41
CA ASP A 380 31.05 -24.00 -31.12
C ASP A 380 30.12 -22.78 -31.13
N VAL A 381 28.90 -22.91 -30.59
CA VAL A 381 27.87 -21.88 -30.78
C VAL A 381 28.14 -20.66 -29.90
N ASP A 382 28.23 -19.49 -30.53
CA ASP A 382 28.46 -18.22 -29.85
C ASP A 382 27.32 -17.88 -28.87
N LEU A 383 27.69 -17.50 -27.64
CA LEU A 383 26.76 -17.20 -26.56
C LEU A 383 25.70 -16.14 -26.90
N PHE A 384 26.11 -15.08 -27.60
CA PHE A 384 25.20 -13.97 -27.92
C PHE A 384 24.00 -14.44 -28.76
N LEU A 385 24.22 -15.39 -29.67
CA LEU A 385 23.20 -15.89 -30.58
C LEU A 385 22.14 -16.70 -29.81
N VAL A 386 22.58 -17.76 -29.11
CA VAL A 386 21.62 -18.68 -28.47
C VAL A 386 21.02 -18.08 -27.21
N GLY A 387 21.74 -17.24 -26.47
CA GLY A 387 21.17 -16.55 -25.31
C GLY A 387 20.00 -15.62 -25.65
N LEU A 388 19.94 -15.08 -26.87
CA LEU A 388 18.75 -14.36 -27.40
C LEU A 388 17.68 -15.29 -27.97
N ALA A 389 18.05 -16.51 -28.34
CA ALA A 389 17.15 -17.51 -28.91
C ALA A 389 16.43 -18.35 -27.84
N GLU A 390 16.92 -18.35 -26.60
CA GLU A 390 16.29 -19.01 -25.46
C GLU A 390 14.88 -18.47 -25.21
N LYS A 391 13.96 -19.37 -24.88
CA LYS A 391 12.63 -18.99 -24.40
C LYS A 391 12.75 -18.17 -23.11
N PRO A 392 12.08 -17.00 -23.03
CA PRO A 392 12.12 -16.18 -21.82
C PRO A 392 11.56 -16.91 -20.60
N ILE A 393 12.14 -16.66 -19.42
CA ILE A 393 11.53 -17.09 -18.16
C ILE A 393 10.22 -16.32 -17.95
N ARG A 394 9.23 -16.93 -17.28
CA ARG A 394 7.97 -16.23 -16.97
C ARG A 394 8.24 -14.93 -16.21
N GLY A 395 7.76 -13.80 -16.75
CA GLY A 395 7.96 -12.47 -16.18
C GLY A 395 9.37 -11.88 -16.35
N SER A 396 10.18 -12.43 -17.25
CA SER A 396 11.54 -11.98 -17.62
C SER A 396 11.57 -11.65 -19.11
N LEU A 397 12.41 -10.68 -19.52
CA LEU A 397 12.69 -10.46 -20.95
C LEU A 397 13.61 -11.54 -21.53
N PHE A 398 14.46 -12.14 -20.70
CA PHE A 398 15.47 -13.11 -21.17
C PHE A 398 15.20 -14.53 -20.68
N GLY A 399 15.78 -15.48 -21.42
CA GLY A 399 15.92 -16.87 -21.03
C GLY A 399 16.91 -17.09 -19.88
N PRO A 400 17.02 -18.33 -19.39
CA PRO A 400 17.77 -18.66 -18.19
C PRO A 400 19.25 -18.25 -18.21
N THR A 401 19.93 -18.38 -19.35
CA THR A 401 21.38 -18.14 -19.42
C THR A 401 21.68 -16.63 -19.36
N PHE A 402 20.98 -15.81 -20.15
CA PHE A 402 21.17 -14.35 -20.10
C PHE A 402 20.71 -13.75 -18.77
N SER A 403 19.57 -14.20 -18.23
CA SER A 403 19.10 -13.75 -16.92
C SER A 403 20.10 -14.06 -15.81
N CYS A 404 20.73 -15.24 -15.85
CA CYS A 404 21.79 -15.64 -14.91
C CYS A 404 23.04 -14.75 -15.01
N ILE A 405 23.59 -14.53 -16.21
CA ILE A 405 24.81 -13.73 -16.42
C ILE A 405 24.60 -12.28 -15.99
N ILE A 406 23.47 -11.67 -16.38
CA ILE A 406 23.12 -10.31 -16.01
C ILE A 406 22.93 -10.22 -14.48
N SER A 407 22.17 -11.15 -13.88
CA SER A 407 21.97 -11.16 -12.43
C SER A 407 23.28 -11.31 -11.66
N LEU A 408 24.20 -12.16 -12.14
CA LEU A 408 25.51 -12.35 -11.54
C LEU A 408 26.37 -11.07 -11.61
N GLN A 409 26.37 -10.37 -12.76
CA GLN A 409 27.08 -9.11 -12.90
C GLN A 409 26.59 -8.07 -11.90
N PHE A 410 25.28 -7.82 -11.84
CA PHE A 410 24.71 -6.82 -10.94
C PHE A 410 24.81 -7.23 -9.48
N GLN A 411 24.74 -8.53 -9.15
CA GLN A 411 25.02 -8.99 -7.79
C GLN A 411 26.44 -8.64 -7.36
N LYS A 412 27.44 -8.90 -8.21
CA LYS A 412 28.85 -8.56 -7.91
C LYS A 412 29.04 -7.05 -7.79
N THR A 413 28.46 -6.28 -8.70
CA THR A 413 28.51 -4.81 -8.65
C THR A 413 27.92 -4.27 -7.35
N LYS A 414 26.75 -4.73 -6.92
CA LYS A 414 26.13 -4.32 -5.64
C LYS A 414 26.94 -4.76 -4.43
N LYS A 415 27.29 -6.05 -4.35
CA LYS A 415 27.91 -6.66 -3.18
C LYS A 415 29.35 -6.18 -2.94
N GLY A 416 30.08 -5.88 -4.02
CA GLY A 416 31.43 -5.31 -3.97
C GLY A 416 31.47 -3.78 -3.86
N ASP A 417 30.34 -3.08 -3.94
CA ASP A 417 30.30 -1.62 -3.82
C ASP A 417 30.23 -1.17 -2.36
N ARG A 418 31.36 -0.68 -1.85
CA ARG A 418 31.44 -0.09 -0.50
C ARG A 418 30.52 1.11 -0.34
N TYR A 419 30.28 1.85 -1.42
CA TYR A 419 29.43 3.04 -1.45
C TYR A 419 28.00 2.73 -1.90
N TRP A 420 27.62 1.45 -1.94
CA TRP A 420 26.21 1.07 -2.12
C TRP A 420 25.35 1.84 -1.13
N TYR A 421 24.32 2.53 -1.66
CA TYR A 421 23.67 3.59 -0.91
C TYR A 421 23.02 3.15 0.41
N GLU A 422 22.73 1.85 0.58
CA GLU A 422 22.12 1.29 1.79
C GLU A 422 23.13 0.86 2.86
N ASN A 423 24.43 0.84 2.57
CA ASN A 423 25.43 0.35 3.51
C ASN A 423 25.50 1.21 4.78
N ASN A 424 25.64 0.57 5.95
CA ASN A 424 25.86 1.26 7.24
C ASN A 424 27.35 1.51 7.52
N LEU A 425 28.06 2.13 6.58
CA LEU A 425 29.48 2.42 6.73
C LEU A 425 29.68 3.90 7.04
N ALA A 426 29.82 4.24 8.32
CA ALA A 426 30.16 5.58 8.77
C ALA A 426 31.56 6.00 8.24
N PRO A 427 31.78 7.30 7.90
CA PRO A 427 30.85 8.42 7.99
C PRO A 427 29.94 8.59 6.74
N THR A 428 29.97 7.64 5.79
CA THR A 428 29.32 7.76 4.47
C THR A 428 27.90 7.21 4.40
N ALA A 429 27.38 6.68 5.50
CA ALA A 429 26.03 6.12 5.57
C ALA A 429 24.97 7.23 5.57
N PHE A 430 23.88 7.05 4.82
CA PHE A 430 22.70 7.93 4.94
C PHE A 430 21.98 7.61 6.24
N THR A 431 21.38 8.59 6.91
CA THR A 431 20.52 8.27 8.07
C THR A 431 19.31 7.44 7.62
N GLU A 432 18.66 6.74 8.55
CA GLU A 432 17.47 5.95 8.20
C GLU A 432 16.35 6.81 7.60
N GLU A 433 16.19 8.05 8.09
CA GLU A 433 15.25 9.01 7.50
C GLU A 433 15.64 9.39 6.07
N GLN A 434 16.93 9.61 5.80
CA GLN A 434 17.43 9.93 4.46
C GLN A 434 17.26 8.74 3.50
N LEU A 435 17.54 7.51 3.95
CA LEU A 435 17.31 6.28 3.18
C LEU A 435 15.83 6.09 2.85
N ALA A 436 14.94 6.37 3.80
CA ALA A 436 13.50 6.33 3.58
C ALA A 436 13.07 7.33 2.49
N GLU A 437 13.69 8.51 2.41
CA GLU A 437 13.42 9.45 1.31
C GLU A 437 13.99 8.98 -0.03
N ILE A 438 15.22 8.45 -0.06
CA ILE A 438 15.85 7.95 -1.29
C ILE A 438 15.02 6.81 -1.91
N ARG A 439 14.53 5.87 -1.08
CA ARG A 439 13.69 4.72 -1.49
C ARG A 439 12.32 5.12 -2.06
N LYS A 440 11.91 6.39 -1.94
CA LYS A 440 10.71 6.91 -2.63
C LYS A 440 10.97 7.28 -4.08
N THR A 441 12.23 7.35 -4.51
CA THR A 441 12.59 7.79 -5.86
C THR A 441 12.17 6.75 -6.89
N ASN A 442 11.54 7.20 -7.97
CA ASN A 442 11.32 6.40 -9.16
C ASN A 442 11.64 7.22 -10.41
N MET A 443 11.78 6.58 -11.56
CA MET A 443 12.16 7.28 -12.79
C MET A 443 11.08 8.26 -13.26
N ALA A 444 9.79 8.00 -12.98
CA ALA A 444 8.70 8.96 -13.24
C ALA A 444 8.92 10.30 -12.51
N LYS A 445 9.30 10.28 -11.23
CA LYS A 445 9.63 11.47 -10.44
C LYS A 445 10.84 12.21 -10.99
N ILE A 446 11.87 11.47 -11.40
CA ILE A 446 13.06 12.05 -12.03
C ILE A 446 12.67 12.78 -13.33
N LEU A 447 11.82 12.21 -14.17
CA LEU A 447 11.33 12.87 -15.38
C LEU A 447 10.52 14.13 -15.06
N CYS A 448 9.48 14.02 -14.22
CA CYS A 448 8.63 15.14 -13.86
C CYS A 448 9.38 16.30 -13.21
N GLY A 449 10.40 16.00 -12.40
CA GLY A 449 11.15 16.99 -11.64
C GLY A 449 12.13 17.81 -12.47
N ASN A 450 12.46 17.34 -13.68
CA ASN A 450 13.56 17.86 -14.49
C ASN A 450 13.17 18.24 -15.92
N VAL A 451 11.90 18.06 -16.28
CA VAL A 451 11.36 18.41 -17.59
C VAL A 451 10.22 19.40 -17.40
N GLU A 452 10.45 20.65 -17.80
CA GLU A 452 9.43 21.69 -17.70
C GLU A 452 8.25 21.38 -18.62
N TYR A 453 7.03 21.65 -18.13
CA TYR A 453 5.78 21.43 -18.86
C TYR A 453 5.56 19.97 -19.34
N PHE A 454 6.15 18.99 -18.65
CA PHE A 454 5.85 17.56 -18.86
C PHE A 454 4.50 17.25 -18.21
N GLY A 455 3.44 17.10 -19.03
CA GLY A 455 2.05 17.08 -18.53
C GLY A 455 1.73 15.89 -17.64
N VAL A 456 1.83 14.67 -18.19
CA VAL A 456 1.53 13.41 -17.51
C VAL A 456 2.65 12.40 -17.75
N VAL A 457 2.87 11.50 -16.79
CA VAL A 457 3.79 10.37 -16.90
C VAL A 457 3.21 9.15 -16.18
N GLN A 458 3.42 7.96 -16.70
CA GLN A 458 3.07 6.72 -16.00
C GLN A 458 4.07 6.43 -14.87
N PRO A 459 3.62 5.93 -13.68
CA PRO A 459 4.51 5.67 -12.55
C PRO A 459 5.64 4.69 -12.83
N LYS A 460 5.38 3.63 -13.62
CA LYS A 460 6.37 2.64 -14.06
C LYS A 460 6.78 2.95 -15.50
N VAL A 461 7.77 3.81 -15.67
CA VAL A 461 8.15 4.33 -16.99
C VAL A 461 8.79 3.30 -17.92
N PHE A 462 9.20 2.15 -17.38
CA PHE A 462 9.76 1.04 -18.16
C PHE A 462 8.66 0.07 -18.66
N GLU A 463 7.41 0.32 -18.29
CA GLU A 463 6.22 -0.39 -18.74
C GLU A 463 5.34 0.58 -19.54
N LEU A 464 4.58 0.06 -20.51
CA LEU A 464 3.59 0.85 -21.24
C LEU A 464 2.45 1.26 -20.30
N GLU A 465 1.76 2.34 -20.65
CA GLU A 465 0.62 2.84 -19.88
C GLU A 465 -0.61 1.92 -19.98
N ASP A 466 -1.39 1.83 -18.91
CA ASP A 466 -2.68 1.14 -18.88
C ASP A 466 -3.69 1.86 -17.96
N ASN A 467 -4.97 1.49 -17.96
CA ASN A 467 -6.01 2.23 -17.23
C ASN A 467 -6.11 1.92 -15.73
N TYR A 468 -5.31 0.99 -15.21
CA TYR A 468 -5.43 0.43 -13.86
C TYR A 468 -4.11 0.50 -13.08
N ASP A 469 -3.06 -0.19 -13.53
CA ASP A 469 -1.85 -0.44 -12.75
C ASP A 469 -0.72 0.55 -13.10
N ASN A 470 -0.64 0.99 -14.36
CA ASN A 470 0.40 1.92 -14.85
C ASN A 470 -0.18 3.13 -15.62
N TYR A 471 -1.21 3.74 -15.08
CA TYR A 471 -1.87 4.87 -15.73
C TYR A 471 -1.07 6.18 -15.66
N PRO A 472 -1.19 7.09 -16.64
CA PRO A 472 -0.53 8.39 -16.56
C PRO A 472 -1.10 9.26 -15.45
N ILE A 473 -0.23 9.80 -14.60
CA ILE A 473 -0.50 10.80 -13.55
C ILE A 473 0.12 12.14 -13.92
N TYR A 474 -0.49 13.23 -13.46
CA TYR A 474 0.09 14.55 -13.68
C TYR A 474 1.43 14.70 -12.93
N CYS A 475 2.36 15.44 -13.53
CA CYS A 475 3.67 15.61 -12.93
C CYS A 475 3.66 16.37 -11.60
N ASN A 476 2.72 17.29 -11.40
CA ASN A 476 2.53 17.95 -10.11
C ASN A 476 2.16 16.95 -8.99
N GLU A 477 1.32 15.96 -9.29
CA GLU A 477 0.97 14.87 -8.38
C GLU A 477 2.17 13.95 -8.16
N THR A 478 2.88 13.59 -9.22
CA THR A 478 4.09 12.75 -9.15
C THR A 478 5.14 13.38 -8.22
N LEU A 479 5.32 14.70 -8.30
CA LEU A 479 6.28 15.47 -7.51
C LEU A 479 5.81 15.81 -6.09
N ARG A 480 4.54 15.57 -5.76
CA ARG A 480 4.01 15.83 -4.42
C ARG A 480 4.64 14.95 -3.33
N TRP A 481 5.26 13.84 -3.74
CA TRP A 481 6.05 12.94 -2.90
C TRP A 481 7.50 12.85 -3.37
N ASP A 482 8.02 13.92 -3.96
CA ASP A 482 9.46 14.03 -4.23
C ASP A 482 10.26 13.94 -2.91
N THR A 483 11.55 13.66 -3.03
CA THR A 483 12.48 13.47 -1.92
C THR A 483 12.38 14.65 -0.95
N ASP A 484 11.97 14.42 0.31
CA ASP A 484 11.89 15.49 1.30
C ASP A 484 13.28 15.89 1.78
N ILE A 485 13.86 16.88 1.10
CA ILE A 485 15.19 17.40 1.41
C ILE A 485 15.26 17.94 2.85
N SER A 486 14.15 18.26 3.53
CA SER A 486 14.18 18.70 4.93
C SER A 486 14.76 17.66 5.90
N LYS A 487 14.82 16.38 5.51
CA LYS A 487 15.51 15.32 6.29
C LYS A 487 17.04 15.49 6.36
N TRP A 488 17.58 16.46 5.63
CA TRP A 488 18.96 16.89 5.72
C TRP A 488 19.11 18.18 6.55
N ARG A 489 18.11 18.59 7.37
CA ARG A 489 18.11 19.81 8.23
C ARG A 489 18.47 19.50 9.70
N ASP A 490 19.14 20.44 10.39
CA ASP A 490 19.50 20.39 11.83
C ASP A 490 18.40 20.98 12.80
N ALA A 491 18.29 20.57 14.09
CA ALA A 491 17.07 20.66 14.96
C ALA A 491 16.94 21.80 16.07
N SER A 492 15.71 22.04 16.65
CA SER A 492 15.37 22.90 17.86
C SER A 492 13.95 22.62 18.56
N PRO A 493 13.62 23.04 19.84
CA PRO A 493 12.49 22.52 20.71
C PRO A 493 11.32 23.48 21.22
N LYS A 494 10.28 22.96 21.98
CA LYS A 494 8.93 23.57 22.39
C LYS A 494 8.57 23.66 23.94
N LEU A 495 7.46 24.36 24.36
CA LEU A 495 7.04 24.94 25.72
C LEU A 495 5.76 24.36 26.48
N LYS A 496 5.47 24.77 27.77
CA LYS A 496 4.49 24.25 28.82
C LYS A 496 3.30 25.19 29.30
N ASN A 497 2.28 24.67 30.04
CA ASN A 497 0.88 25.19 30.28
C ASN A 497 0.46 25.58 31.78
N PRO A 498 -0.53 26.50 32.10
CA PRO A 498 -0.77 27.08 33.46
C PRO A 498 -2.24 27.26 34.06
N LEU A 499 -3.04 26.23 34.41
CA LEU A 499 -4.36 26.40 35.13
C LEU A 499 -4.39 25.93 36.60
N ILE A 500 -5.36 26.43 37.42
CA ILE A 500 -5.52 26.19 38.89
C ILE A 500 -6.72 25.25 39.20
N GLU A 501 -6.53 24.32 40.15
CA GLU A 501 -7.38 23.17 40.52
C GLU A 501 -8.75 23.49 41.16
N GLU A 502 -8.84 24.48 42.06
CA GLU A 502 -10.05 24.80 42.86
C GLU A 502 -11.29 25.23 42.03
N THR A 503 -11.07 25.87 40.87
CA THR A 503 -12.15 26.31 39.98
C THR A 503 -12.93 25.12 39.37
N ILE A 504 -12.25 23.99 39.17
CA ILE A 504 -12.84 22.82 38.51
C ILE A 504 -13.79 22.09 39.46
N GLU A 505 -13.45 22.01 40.75
CA GLU A 505 -14.22 21.28 41.76
C GLU A 505 -15.65 21.82 41.93
N LYS A 506 -15.81 23.13 42.14
CA LYS A 506 -17.13 23.76 42.28
C LYS A 506 -17.96 23.65 40.99
N ALA A 507 -17.32 23.62 39.81
CA ALA A 507 -18.04 23.45 38.54
C ALA A 507 -18.65 22.03 38.40
N VAL A 508 -17.98 21.01 38.95
CA VAL A 508 -18.47 19.62 38.98
C VAL A 508 -19.72 19.48 39.84
N GLU A 509 -19.76 20.08 41.03
CA GLU A 509 -20.92 20.00 41.93
C GLU A 509 -22.20 20.59 41.32
N VAL A 510 -22.09 21.77 40.71
CA VAL A 510 -23.22 22.43 40.02
C VAL A 510 -23.72 21.58 38.85
N ALA A 511 -22.80 21.04 38.04
CA ALA A 511 -23.15 20.22 36.89
C ALA A 511 -23.90 18.92 37.28
N ILE A 512 -23.52 18.29 38.40
CA ILE A 512 -24.20 17.11 38.95
C ILE A 512 -25.68 17.40 39.23
N GLU A 513 -25.98 18.52 39.86
CA GLU A 513 -27.36 18.89 40.19
C GLU A 513 -28.19 19.17 38.93
N GLU A 514 -27.63 19.92 37.98
CA GLU A 514 -28.29 20.27 36.72
C GLU A 514 -28.63 19.02 35.88
N VAL A 515 -27.69 18.08 35.74
CA VAL A 515 -27.90 16.82 35.01
C VAL A 515 -29.00 15.98 35.68
N ASN A 516 -29.01 15.90 37.01
CA ASN A 516 -30.06 15.19 37.76
C ASN A 516 -31.44 15.78 37.53
N GLN A 517 -31.56 17.11 37.58
CA GLN A 517 -32.82 17.79 37.30
C GLN A 517 -33.26 17.58 35.86
N ARG A 518 -32.33 17.61 34.89
CA ARG A 518 -32.63 17.36 33.47
C ARG A 518 -33.18 15.95 33.24
N ARG A 519 -32.55 14.91 33.80
CA ARG A 519 -33.03 13.53 33.68
C ARG A 519 -34.40 13.31 34.32
N LYS A 520 -34.69 13.95 35.45
CA LYS A 520 -36.03 13.90 36.08
C LYS A 520 -37.11 14.47 35.14
N ARG A 521 -36.82 15.60 34.47
CA ARG A 521 -37.72 16.20 33.49
C ARG A 521 -37.92 15.28 32.28
N GLU A 522 -36.83 14.75 31.75
CA GLU A 522 -36.86 13.82 30.61
C GLU A 522 -37.67 12.54 30.91
N ARG A 523 -37.52 11.93 32.09
CA ARG A 523 -38.37 10.79 32.52
C ARG A 523 -39.85 11.14 32.49
N ARG A 524 -40.22 12.33 32.96
CA ARG A 524 -41.62 12.79 32.95
C ARG A 524 -42.11 12.93 31.51
N ASN A 525 -41.32 13.60 30.68
CA ASN A 525 -41.61 13.81 29.27
C ASN A 525 -41.80 12.50 28.50
N ILE A 526 -40.94 11.51 28.72
CA ILE A 526 -41.03 10.18 28.10
C ILE A 526 -42.31 9.46 28.53
N ARG A 527 -42.63 9.46 29.83
CA ARG A 527 -43.88 8.85 30.34
C ARG A 527 -45.14 9.53 29.78
N GLU A 528 -45.10 10.84 29.58
CA GLU A 528 -46.25 11.62 29.08
C GLU A 528 -46.41 11.56 27.56
N ASN A 529 -45.31 11.52 26.80
CA ASN A 529 -45.33 11.77 25.35
C ASN A 529 -44.84 10.60 24.46
N GLN A 530 -44.24 9.53 25.01
CA GLN A 530 -43.74 8.41 24.22
C GLN A 530 -44.82 7.34 23.99
N ASN A 531 -45.17 7.09 22.72
CA ASN A 531 -46.03 5.98 22.33
C ASN A 531 -45.23 4.66 22.21
N LEU A 532 -45.91 3.53 22.42
CA LEU A 532 -45.34 2.19 22.19
C LEU A 532 -44.98 1.99 20.70
N PHE A 533 -43.81 1.40 20.46
CA PHE A 533 -43.39 1.02 19.11
C PHE A 533 -44.30 -0.07 18.53
N LYS A 534 -44.62 0.04 17.24
CA LYS A 534 -45.21 -1.08 16.49
C LYS A 534 -44.13 -2.16 16.30
N SER A 535 -44.54 -3.44 16.26
CA SER A 535 -43.60 -4.52 15.94
C SER A 535 -43.01 -4.33 14.54
N GLY A 536 -41.70 -4.54 14.39
CA GLY A 536 -40.97 -4.30 13.15
C GLY A 536 -40.81 -2.83 12.76
N ASP A 537 -41.06 -1.88 13.68
CA ASP A 537 -40.81 -0.47 13.41
C ASP A 537 -39.33 -0.22 13.04
N PRO A 538 -39.02 0.48 11.93
CA PRO A 538 -37.65 0.68 11.49
C PRO A 538 -36.77 1.40 12.52
N LEU A 539 -37.32 2.37 13.26
CA LEU A 539 -36.58 3.07 14.30
C LEU A 539 -36.25 2.12 15.45
N LEU A 540 -37.19 1.24 15.79
CA LEU A 540 -36.95 0.20 16.78
C LEU A 540 -35.84 -0.74 16.33
N SER A 541 -35.85 -1.19 15.07
CA SER A 541 -34.80 -2.04 14.49
C SER A 541 -33.44 -1.37 14.54
N TYR A 542 -33.36 -0.11 14.07
CA TYR A 542 -32.12 0.65 14.11
C TYR A 542 -31.65 0.95 15.53
N GLY A 543 -32.57 1.27 16.45
CA GLY A 543 -32.26 1.55 17.85
C GLY A 543 -31.82 0.32 18.64
N LYS A 544 -32.30 -0.87 18.27
CA LYS A 544 -31.83 -2.16 18.79
C LYS A 544 -30.46 -2.54 18.20
N MET A 545 -30.26 -2.30 16.90
CA MET A 545 -28.97 -2.52 16.22
C MET A 545 -27.87 -1.61 16.76
N MET A 546 -28.18 -0.37 17.13
CA MET A 546 -27.24 0.62 17.68
C MET A 546 -27.30 0.69 19.21
N ARG A 547 -27.68 -0.40 19.88
CA ARG A 547 -27.92 -0.43 21.31
C ARG A 547 -26.61 -0.21 22.08
N ALA A 548 -26.69 0.55 23.16
CA ALA A 548 -25.58 0.71 24.09
C ALA A 548 -25.45 -0.52 25.01
N LYS A 549 -24.23 -1.03 25.15
CA LYS A 549 -23.87 -1.97 26.23
C LYS A 549 -23.93 -1.25 27.60
N HIS A 550 -24.06 -2.00 28.69
CA HIS A 550 -24.22 -1.42 30.03
C HIS A 550 -23.00 -0.57 30.45
N GLU A 551 -21.81 -0.99 30.05
CA GLU A 551 -20.54 -0.30 30.25
C GLU A 551 -20.52 1.06 29.53
N ALA A 552 -21.00 1.10 28.29
CA ALA A 552 -21.11 2.33 27.51
C ALA A 552 -22.07 3.34 28.16
N ILE A 553 -23.20 2.86 28.69
CA ILE A 553 -24.18 3.70 29.41
C ILE A 553 -23.55 4.30 30.67
N ALA A 554 -22.76 3.53 31.42
CA ALA A 554 -22.09 4.03 32.61
C ALA A 554 -21.11 5.16 32.30
N ILE A 555 -20.26 4.99 31.28
CA ILE A 555 -19.32 6.01 30.80
C ILE A 555 -20.05 7.24 30.30
N ALA A 556 -21.15 7.05 29.56
CA ALA A 556 -21.96 8.16 29.06
C ALA A 556 -22.56 9.02 30.19
N ARG A 557 -22.95 8.40 31.30
CA ARG A 557 -23.50 9.14 32.45
C ARG A 557 -22.47 10.07 33.08
N VAL A 558 -21.20 9.65 33.16
CA VAL A 558 -20.08 10.49 33.62
C VAL A 558 -19.77 11.57 32.58
N SER A 559 -19.69 11.17 31.32
CA SER A 559 -19.41 12.06 30.19
C SER A 559 -20.42 13.22 30.10
N ASP A 560 -21.68 12.95 30.38
CA ASP A 560 -22.77 13.93 30.40
C ASP A 560 -22.57 15.01 31.48
N VAL A 561 -22.08 14.62 32.66
CA VAL A 561 -21.70 15.57 33.72
C VAL A 561 -20.50 16.39 33.28
N LEU A 562 -19.43 15.78 32.74
CA LEU A 562 -18.24 16.49 32.29
C LEU A 562 -18.51 17.48 31.15
N LEU A 563 -19.42 17.13 30.23
CA LEU A 563 -19.88 18.03 29.20
C LEU A 563 -20.63 19.23 29.81
N GLN A 564 -21.45 19.00 30.84
CA GLN A 564 -22.13 20.07 31.57
C GLN A 564 -21.15 20.95 32.36
N VAL A 565 -20.12 20.38 32.98
CA VAL A 565 -19.02 21.14 33.61
C VAL A 565 -18.35 22.08 32.61
N THR A 566 -18.04 21.55 31.43
CA THR A 566 -17.43 22.35 30.35
C THR A 566 -18.35 23.49 29.93
N LYS A 567 -19.67 23.23 29.79
CA LYS A 567 -20.66 24.27 29.51
C LYS A 567 -20.62 25.36 30.59
N ASN A 568 -20.63 24.98 31.87
CA ASN A 568 -20.66 25.92 33.00
C ASN A 568 -19.39 26.79 33.08
N ILE A 569 -18.21 26.21 32.83
CA ILE A 569 -16.92 26.94 32.79
C ILE A 569 -16.90 27.98 31.67
N ILE A 570 -17.45 27.63 30.50
CA ILE A 570 -17.49 28.50 29.32
C ILE A 570 -18.63 29.53 29.42
N SER A 571 -19.73 29.21 30.11
CA SER A 571 -20.99 29.99 30.13
C SER A 571 -21.18 30.97 31.28
N ASP A 572 -20.12 31.32 32.03
CA ASP A 572 -20.17 32.37 33.08
C ASP A 572 -21.09 32.09 34.29
N VAL A 573 -21.16 30.85 34.78
CA VAL A 573 -21.91 30.55 36.02
C VAL A 573 -21.05 30.84 37.26
N GLU A 574 -21.20 32.03 37.85
CA GLU A 574 -20.85 32.40 39.24
C GLU A 574 -19.47 31.97 39.81
N PHE A 575 -18.40 32.35 39.13
CA PHE A 575 -17.05 32.35 39.72
C PHE A 575 -16.57 33.79 39.90
N GLU A 576 -16.66 34.30 41.13
CA GLU A 576 -16.44 35.71 41.52
C GLU A 576 -15.03 36.26 41.26
N ASN A 577 -14.09 35.50 40.68
CA ASN A 577 -12.72 35.94 40.41
C ASN A 577 -12.33 35.72 38.93
N LYS A 578 -12.70 36.65 38.05
CA LYS A 578 -12.16 36.73 36.68
C LYS A 578 -11.56 38.10 36.41
N ASN A 579 -10.24 38.17 36.25
CA ASN A 579 -9.65 39.18 35.35
C ASN A 579 -8.22 38.94 34.80
N LEU A 580 -7.51 37.85 35.11
CA LEU A 580 -6.10 37.70 34.64
C LEU A 580 -5.73 36.47 33.79
N LEU A 581 -6.48 35.35 33.76
CA LEU A 581 -5.95 34.08 33.22
C LEU A 581 -6.38 33.70 31.78
N LEU A 582 -7.40 34.33 31.19
CA LEU A 582 -7.95 33.97 29.86
C LEU A 582 -7.95 35.12 28.84
N LYS A 583 -7.38 36.28 29.18
CA LYS A 583 -7.20 37.38 28.24
C LYS A 583 -6.01 37.08 27.33
N GLY A 584 -6.29 36.64 26.09
CA GLY A 584 -5.30 36.50 25.03
C GLY A 584 -5.23 35.13 24.34
N LEU A 585 -5.96 34.13 24.82
CA LEU A 585 -6.07 32.82 24.15
C LEU A 585 -7.32 32.79 23.26
N ASP A 586 -7.16 32.29 22.03
CA ASP A 586 -8.29 32.04 21.14
C ASP A 586 -9.12 30.83 21.62
N LYS A 587 -10.31 30.62 21.04
CA LYS A 587 -11.25 29.57 21.47
C LYS A 587 -10.60 28.17 21.46
N ASN A 588 -9.76 27.90 20.46
CA ASN A 588 -9.06 26.63 20.33
C ASN A 588 -7.98 26.47 21.39
N GLY A 589 -7.29 27.56 21.75
CA GLY A 589 -6.35 27.61 22.86
C GLY A 589 -6.99 27.26 24.20
N ILE A 590 -8.18 27.79 24.50
CA ILE A 590 -8.92 27.45 25.73
C ILE A 590 -9.37 25.98 25.73
N GLN A 591 -9.79 25.45 24.58
CA GLN A 591 -10.26 24.05 24.49
C GLN A 591 -9.12 23.04 24.64
N ASN A 592 -7.99 23.27 23.98
CA ASN A 592 -6.79 22.44 24.13
C ASN A 592 -6.26 22.46 25.57
N LEU A 593 -6.42 23.58 26.26
CA LEU A 593 -6.07 23.76 27.65
C LEU A 593 -7.01 22.97 28.58
N LEU A 594 -8.33 22.99 28.34
CA LEU A 594 -9.32 22.23 29.11
C LEU A 594 -9.15 20.72 28.97
N GLN A 595 -8.81 20.23 27.78
CA GLN A 595 -8.56 18.80 27.54
C GLN A 595 -7.30 18.28 28.25
N GLN A 596 -6.36 19.16 28.62
CA GLN A 596 -5.14 18.80 29.35
C GLN A 596 -5.34 18.72 30.87
N ILE A 597 -6.53 19.08 31.37
CA ILE A 597 -6.85 18.99 32.80
C ILE A 597 -7.16 17.53 33.13
N ASP A 598 -6.43 16.99 34.11
CA ASP A 598 -6.72 15.68 34.69
C ASP A 598 -8.02 15.76 35.51
N VAL A 599 -9.05 15.04 35.08
CA VAL A 599 -10.34 14.98 35.76
C VAL A 599 -10.52 13.70 36.59
N SER A 600 -9.53 12.80 36.63
CA SER A 600 -9.65 11.49 37.29
C SER A 600 -10.03 11.60 38.77
N MET A 601 -9.56 12.65 39.46
CA MET A 601 -9.92 12.93 40.86
C MET A 601 -11.41 13.26 41.08
N TYR A 602 -12.08 13.78 40.06
CA TYR A 602 -13.51 14.13 40.12
C TYR A 602 -14.41 12.99 39.64
N ILE A 603 -13.91 12.10 38.78
CA ILE A 603 -14.67 10.94 38.27
C ILE A 603 -15.16 10.05 39.42
N ASN A 604 -14.30 9.77 40.41
CA ASN A 604 -14.68 9.00 41.61
C ASN A 604 -15.81 9.66 42.42
N LYS A 605 -15.92 10.99 42.39
CA LYS A 605 -17.03 11.73 43.05
C LYS A 605 -18.34 11.67 42.26
N ILE A 606 -18.30 11.32 40.97
CA ILE A 606 -19.47 11.15 40.09
C ILE A 606 -20.05 9.73 40.16
N GLU A 607 -19.27 8.73 40.64
CA GLU A 607 -19.71 7.34 40.84
C GLU A 607 -21.05 7.12 41.59
N PRO A 608 -21.50 7.99 42.54
CA PRO A 608 -22.81 7.86 43.18
C PRO A 608 -24.00 7.85 42.20
N PHE A 609 -23.82 8.25 40.93
CA PHE A 609 -24.83 8.19 39.86
C PHE A 609 -25.09 6.78 39.29
N LEU A 610 -24.31 5.77 39.67
CA LEU A 610 -24.43 4.41 39.12
C LEU A 610 -25.48 3.52 39.84
N GLY A 611 -26.14 4.05 40.87
CA GLY A 611 -27.20 3.34 41.61
C GLY A 611 -26.68 2.40 42.71
N PRO A 612 -27.56 1.88 43.60
CA PRO A 612 -27.17 1.20 44.85
C PRO A 612 -26.48 -0.17 44.70
N ASN A 613 -26.20 -0.64 43.47
CA ASN A 613 -25.46 -1.88 43.17
C ASN A 613 -24.17 -1.61 42.35
N GLY A 614 -23.63 -0.39 42.38
CA GLY A 614 -22.59 0.12 41.49
C GLY A 614 -21.24 -0.61 41.51
N SER A 615 -21.14 -1.76 40.85
CA SER A 615 -19.92 -2.15 40.14
C SER A 615 -20.28 -2.55 38.70
N VAL A 616 -19.99 -1.67 37.75
CA VAL A 616 -20.08 -1.95 36.30
C VAL A 616 -18.88 -2.80 35.84
N GLU A 617 -17.88 -3.01 36.71
CA GLU A 617 -16.64 -3.75 36.46
C GLU A 617 -16.78 -5.27 36.31
N LYS A 618 -17.98 -5.87 36.33
CA LYS A 618 -18.10 -7.35 36.30
C LYS A 618 -17.53 -7.95 35.01
N CYS A 619 -17.68 -7.25 33.89
CA CYS A 619 -17.31 -7.71 32.54
C CYS A 619 -16.14 -6.93 31.91
N LEU A 620 -15.65 -5.89 32.58
CA LEU A 620 -14.44 -5.16 32.22
C LEU A 620 -13.25 -5.72 33.01
N PRO A 621 -12.02 -5.70 32.46
CA PRO A 621 -10.85 -6.05 33.24
C PRO A 621 -10.75 -5.12 34.44
N LYS A 622 -10.59 -5.70 35.63
CA LYS A 622 -10.27 -4.95 36.84
C LYS A 622 -9.00 -4.14 36.58
N ASN A 623 -8.89 -2.94 37.16
CA ASN A 623 -7.66 -2.13 37.20
C ASN A 623 -6.53 -2.91 37.89
N LEU A 624 -5.96 -3.87 37.18
CA LEU A 624 -4.82 -4.68 37.56
C LEU A 624 -3.60 -4.12 36.84
N PRO A 625 -2.41 -4.21 37.45
CA PRO A 625 -1.17 -3.91 36.73
C PRO A 625 -1.12 -4.75 35.44
N CYS A 626 -0.70 -4.12 34.35
CA CYS A 626 -0.56 -4.82 33.07
C CYS A 626 0.46 -5.96 33.18
N ASP A 627 0.05 -7.15 32.72
CA ASP A 627 0.98 -8.25 32.48
C ASP A 627 1.69 -8.00 31.14
N ASP A 628 2.97 -7.64 31.21
CA ASP A 628 3.81 -7.41 30.03
C ASP A 628 4.38 -8.71 29.43
N SER A 629 4.18 -9.85 30.12
CA SER A 629 4.71 -11.15 29.75
C SER A 629 3.71 -12.03 28.99
N THR A 630 2.41 -11.74 29.07
CA THR A 630 1.38 -12.52 28.37
C THR A 630 1.46 -12.37 26.84
N PRO A 631 1.35 -13.48 26.07
CA PRO A 631 1.27 -13.44 24.62
C PRO A 631 -0.14 -13.13 24.09
N TYR A 632 -1.14 -13.08 24.97
CA TYR A 632 -2.55 -12.96 24.58
C TYR A 632 -3.12 -11.57 24.86
N ARG A 633 -3.96 -11.10 23.94
CA ARG A 633 -4.74 -9.87 24.11
C ARG A 633 -5.83 -10.10 25.16
N THR A 634 -6.13 -9.08 25.95
CA THR A 634 -7.38 -9.05 26.70
C THR A 634 -8.57 -8.94 25.74
N ILE A 635 -9.79 -9.24 26.18
CA ILE A 635 -10.98 -9.14 25.33
C ILE A 635 -11.36 -7.68 25.04
N SER A 636 -11.09 -6.76 25.96
CA SER A 636 -11.43 -5.33 25.84
C SER A 636 -10.35 -4.45 25.21
N GLY A 637 -9.20 -5.03 24.84
CA GLY A 637 -8.02 -4.29 24.36
C GLY A 637 -7.14 -3.71 25.46
N TRP A 638 -7.57 -3.78 26.73
CA TRP A 638 -6.80 -3.34 27.90
C TRP A 638 -5.36 -3.86 27.91
N CYS A 639 -4.42 -3.00 28.27
CA CYS A 639 -2.98 -3.29 28.30
C CYS A 639 -2.36 -3.67 26.96
N ASN A 640 -2.99 -3.34 25.82
CA ASN A 640 -2.28 -3.37 24.55
C ASN A 640 -1.09 -2.39 24.60
N ASN A 641 -1.35 -1.13 24.91
CA ASN A 641 -0.31 -0.16 25.22
C ASN A 641 0.04 -0.23 26.72
N LEU A 642 1.26 -0.65 27.05
CA LEU A 642 1.69 -0.82 28.45
C LEU A 642 1.91 0.51 29.18
N ARG A 643 2.19 1.59 28.44
CA ARG A 643 2.40 2.94 29.00
C ARG A 643 1.07 3.66 29.25
N ASN A 644 0.12 3.48 28.36
CA ASN A 644 -1.22 4.06 28.42
C ASN A 644 -2.28 2.95 28.22
N PRO A 645 -2.60 2.15 29.26
CA PRO A 645 -3.45 0.96 29.14
C PRO A 645 -4.86 1.17 28.60
N HIS A 646 -5.31 2.43 28.54
CA HIS A 646 -6.63 2.85 28.07
C HIS A 646 -6.72 3.08 26.55
N PHE A 647 -5.59 3.19 25.84
CA PHE A 647 -5.59 3.53 24.41
C PHE A 647 -6.28 2.46 23.55
N ALA A 648 -7.19 2.90 22.69
CA ALA A 648 -7.90 2.07 21.71
C ALA A 648 -8.75 0.91 22.31
N ASN A 649 -9.05 0.97 23.60
CA ASN A 649 -9.89 -0.01 24.27
C ASN A 649 -11.36 0.09 23.81
N ALA A 650 -12.09 -1.00 24.02
CA ALA A 650 -13.54 -0.94 24.03
C ALA A 650 -14.02 0.10 25.04
N PHE A 651 -15.10 0.79 24.69
CA PHE A 651 -15.71 1.87 25.46
C PHE A 651 -14.87 3.14 25.57
N GLY A 652 -13.79 3.26 24.80
CA GLY A 652 -13.04 4.51 24.65
C GLY A 652 -13.77 5.52 23.75
N PRO A 653 -13.44 6.82 23.86
CA PRO A 653 -13.93 7.83 22.93
C PRO A 653 -13.30 7.64 21.53
N LEU A 654 -14.04 8.03 20.50
CA LEU A 654 -13.46 8.26 19.18
C LEU A 654 -12.52 9.48 19.21
N ILE A 655 -11.63 9.60 18.22
CA ILE A 655 -10.70 10.74 18.14
C ILE A 655 -11.00 11.67 16.98
N HIS A 656 -10.75 12.96 17.19
CA HIS A 656 -10.88 13.99 16.17
C HIS A 656 -9.54 14.21 15.45
N LEU A 657 -9.48 13.96 14.13
CA LEU A 657 -8.31 14.32 13.30
C LEU A 657 -8.19 15.82 13.04
N LEU A 658 -9.33 16.53 13.09
CA LEU A 658 -9.46 17.97 12.97
C LEU A 658 -10.37 18.46 14.10
N PRO A 659 -10.24 19.72 14.57
CA PRO A 659 -11.13 20.26 15.59
C PRO A 659 -12.61 20.06 15.23
N PRO A 660 -13.48 19.67 16.17
CA PRO A 660 -14.89 19.40 15.88
C PRO A 660 -15.64 20.64 15.37
N ALA A 661 -16.58 20.40 14.44
CA ALA A 661 -17.46 21.39 13.82
C ALA A 661 -18.88 21.35 14.42
N TYR A 662 -19.01 21.84 15.65
CA TYR A 662 -20.32 22.18 16.23
C TYR A 662 -20.76 23.59 15.80
N GLU A 663 -22.04 23.93 15.94
CA GLU A 663 -22.59 25.21 15.45
C GLU A 663 -21.84 26.45 15.99
N ASN A 664 -21.57 27.46 15.15
CA ASN A 664 -20.76 28.64 15.52
C ASN A 664 -21.41 29.51 16.63
N GLY A 665 -20.57 29.98 17.58
CA GLY A 665 -20.97 30.86 18.70
C GLY A 665 -19.93 30.88 19.82
N SER A 666 -20.12 31.65 20.89
CA SER A 666 -19.24 31.66 22.08
C SER A 666 -19.42 30.45 23.01
N LEU A 667 -20.48 29.64 22.83
CA LEU A 667 -20.96 28.66 23.83
C LEU A 667 -21.23 27.24 23.29
N ARG A 668 -21.04 26.96 21.99
CA ARG A 668 -21.64 25.77 21.34
C ARG A 668 -20.59 24.67 21.07
N ILE A 669 -20.42 23.79 22.06
CA ILE A 669 -19.48 22.64 22.07
C ILE A 669 -20.17 21.27 21.88
N ASP A 670 -21.49 21.28 21.61
CA ASP A 670 -22.37 20.09 21.64
C ASP A 670 -23.42 20.11 20.53
N ILE A 671 -23.89 21.29 20.10
CA ILE A 671 -25.01 21.41 19.16
C ILE A 671 -24.55 21.06 17.73
N PRO A 672 -25.12 20.02 17.09
CA PRO A 672 -24.76 19.64 15.72
C PRO A 672 -24.89 20.80 14.73
N ARG A 673 -24.00 20.85 13.74
CA ARG A 673 -24.01 21.91 12.73
C ARG A 673 -25.32 21.90 11.94
N SER A 674 -26.05 23.01 11.98
CA SER A 674 -27.31 23.22 11.24
C SER A 674 -27.28 24.41 10.29
N LYS A 675 -26.25 25.26 10.39
CA LYS A 675 -26.07 26.47 9.59
C LYS A 675 -24.82 26.41 8.72
N SER A 676 -24.93 27.01 7.54
CA SER A 676 -23.86 27.27 6.60
C SER A 676 -22.88 28.29 7.19
N VAL A 677 -21.65 28.31 6.67
CA VAL A 677 -20.69 29.40 6.94
C VAL A 677 -21.24 30.79 6.58
N THR A 678 -22.28 30.87 5.74
CA THR A 678 -22.98 32.12 5.40
C THR A 678 -24.03 32.55 6.43
N GLY A 679 -24.37 31.69 7.39
CA GLY A 679 -25.39 31.94 8.42
C GLY A 679 -26.78 31.36 8.13
N GLU A 680 -27.04 30.96 6.88
CA GLU A 680 -28.28 30.30 6.43
C GLU A 680 -28.37 28.83 6.88
N LEU A 681 -29.54 28.20 6.77
CA LEU A 681 -29.70 26.77 7.08
C LEU A 681 -28.96 25.88 6.07
N LEU A 682 -28.32 24.81 6.56
CA LEU A 682 -27.78 23.76 5.71
C LEU A 682 -28.90 22.97 5.02
N PRO A 683 -28.64 22.44 3.82
CA PRO A 683 -29.61 21.56 3.16
C PRO A 683 -29.94 20.34 4.02
N SER A 684 -31.22 19.95 3.96
CA SER A 684 -31.72 18.73 4.63
C SER A 684 -30.95 17.50 4.13
N ALA A 685 -30.59 16.62 5.06
CA ALA A 685 -29.91 15.36 4.73
C ALA A 685 -30.72 14.51 3.74
N ARG A 686 -32.06 14.56 3.81
CA ARG A 686 -32.95 13.85 2.88
C ARG A 686 -32.95 14.46 1.49
N VAL A 687 -32.90 15.79 1.40
CA VAL A 687 -32.77 16.50 0.11
C VAL A 687 -31.43 16.16 -0.55
N ILE A 688 -30.34 16.13 0.23
CA ILE A 688 -29.02 15.69 -0.26
C ILE A 688 -29.08 14.24 -0.75
N SER A 689 -29.66 13.34 0.04
CA SER A 689 -29.85 11.93 -0.32
C SER A 689 -30.62 11.78 -1.64
N ASN A 690 -31.71 12.54 -1.83
CA ASN A 690 -32.53 12.51 -3.05
C ASN A 690 -31.79 13.02 -4.29
N ALA A 691 -31.06 14.13 -4.16
CA ALA A 691 -30.41 14.77 -5.31
C ALA A 691 -29.05 14.15 -5.68
N ILE A 692 -28.27 13.72 -4.69
CA ILE A 692 -26.91 13.17 -4.89
C ILE A 692 -26.94 11.65 -5.02
N HIS A 693 -27.72 10.96 -4.18
CA HIS A 693 -27.57 9.53 -3.96
C HIS A 693 -28.71 8.67 -4.53
N PHE A 694 -29.37 9.12 -5.59
CA PHE A 694 -30.42 8.32 -6.24
C PHE A 694 -29.86 7.03 -6.86
N ASP A 695 -30.70 6.01 -6.92
CA ASP A 695 -30.35 4.64 -7.34
C ASP A 695 -30.11 4.56 -8.85
N LEU A 696 -29.00 3.93 -9.25
CA LEU A 696 -28.69 3.56 -10.63
C LEU A 696 -28.07 2.15 -10.66
N PRO A 697 -28.37 1.32 -11.68
CA PRO A 697 -27.87 -0.04 -11.78
C PRO A 697 -26.43 -0.11 -12.33
N ILE A 698 -25.50 0.63 -11.72
CA ILE A 698 -24.10 0.68 -12.15
C ILE A 698 -23.28 -0.33 -11.35
N THR A 699 -22.67 -1.29 -12.04
CA THR A 699 -21.86 -2.35 -11.43
C THR A 699 -20.38 -2.13 -11.69
N HIS A 700 -19.53 -2.58 -10.76
CA HIS A 700 -18.10 -2.52 -10.94
C HIS A 700 -17.62 -3.60 -11.91
N GLN A 701 -16.65 -3.29 -12.77
CA GLN A 701 -16.20 -4.22 -13.82
C GLN A 701 -15.17 -5.26 -13.35
N LYS A 702 -14.51 -5.01 -12.21
CA LYS A 702 -13.39 -5.84 -11.73
C LYS A 702 -13.60 -6.49 -10.36
N TYR A 703 -14.45 -5.92 -9.50
CA TYR A 703 -14.53 -6.33 -8.10
C TYR A 703 -15.76 -7.19 -7.86
N SER A 704 -15.58 -8.29 -7.15
CA SER A 704 -16.69 -9.15 -6.72
C SER A 704 -17.45 -8.48 -5.57
N HIS A 705 -18.67 -8.95 -5.30
CA HIS A 705 -19.47 -8.44 -4.19
C HIS A 705 -18.86 -8.79 -2.81
N MET A 706 -17.89 -9.70 -2.75
CA MET A 706 -17.10 -9.99 -1.55
C MET A 706 -16.35 -8.76 -1.01
N ILE A 707 -15.96 -7.81 -1.87
CA ILE A 707 -15.27 -6.59 -1.41
C ILE A 707 -16.13 -5.72 -0.48
N MET A 708 -17.45 -5.68 -0.75
CA MET A 708 -18.43 -5.02 0.11
C MET A 708 -18.59 -5.82 1.40
N GLN A 709 -18.78 -7.13 1.27
CA GLN A 709 -19.11 -7.98 2.41
C GLN A 709 -17.98 -8.07 3.45
N PHE A 710 -16.73 -8.19 2.98
CA PHE A 710 -15.56 -8.19 3.85
C PHE A 710 -15.34 -6.80 4.49
N GLY A 711 -15.60 -5.72 3.75
CA GLY A 711 -15.58 -4.37 4.31
C GLY A 711 -16.56 -4.18 5.47
N GLN A 712 -17.75 -4.77 5.38
CA GLN A 712 -18.75 -4.69 6.47
C GLN A 712 -18.30 -5.43 7.73
N ILE A 713 -17.82 -6.67 7.63
CA ILE A 713 -17.35 -7.39 8.84
C ILE A 713 -16.09 -6.75 9.44
N LEU A 714 -15.24 -6.15 8.59
CA LEU A 714 -14.08 -5.36 9.03
C LEU A 714 -14.49 -4.05 9.72
N ASP A 715 -15.56 -3.39 9.29
CA ASP A 715 -16.11 -2.21 10.01
C ASP A 715 -16.66 -2.63 11.38
N HIS A 716 -17.35 -3.75 11.43
CA HIS A 716 -17.92 -4.31 12.66
C HIS A 716 -16.86 -4.86 13.63
N GLU A 717 -15.62 -5.02 13.20
CA GLU A 717 -14.48 -5.37 14.05
C GLU A 717 -13.99 -4.17 14.84
N VAL A 718 -14.08 -2.95 14.29
CA VAL A 718 -13.42 -1.77 14.87
C VAL A 718 -14.36 -0.64 15.26
N THR A 719 -15.59 -0.59 14.73
CA THR A 719 -16.52 0.50 15.04
C THR A 719 -17.93 0.06 15.44
N HIS A 720 -18.37 0.59 16.57
CA HIS A 720 -19.77 0.61 16.97
C HIS A 720 -20.01 1.82 17.90
N SER A 721 -20.66 2.87 17.40
CA SER A 721 -21.06 4.03 18.20
C SER A 721 -22.54 3.95 18.56
N PRO A 722 -22.90 3.53 19.78
CA PRO A 722 -24.30 3.35 20.15
C PRO A 722 -25.06 4.68 20.22
N ILE A 723 -26.40 4.62 20.18
CA ILE A 723 -27.27 5.79 20.33
C ILE A 723 -27.62 6.10 21.79
N GLU A 724 -27.96 7.36 22.07
CA GLU A 724 -28.49 7.81 23.35
C GLU A 724 -29.79 7.10 23.71
N ARG A 725 -30.00 6.89 25.01
CA ARG A 725 -31.19 6.26 25.59
C ARG A 725 -31.81 7.14 26.65
N GLY A 726 -33.09 6.90 26.92
CA GLY A 726 -33.80 7.59 27.99
C GLY A 726 -33.23 7.22 29.38
N PRO A 727 -33.56 7.98 30.42
CA PRO A 727 -32.96 7.81 31.74
C PRO A 727 -33.17 6.44 32.41
N ASP A 728 -34.15 5.66 31.95
CA ASP A 728 -34.44 4.29 32.43
C ASP A 728 -34.08 3.21 31.38
N ASP A 729 -33.16 3.51 30.45
CA ASP A 729 -32.63 2.64 29.38
C ASP A 729 -33.61 2.36 28.21
N GLU A 730 -34.66 3.18 28.07
CA GLU A 730 -35.61 3.10 26.96
C GLU A 730 -35.06 3.65 25.63
N ILE A 731 -35.45 3.03 24.51
CA ILE A 731 -35.22 3.57 23.16
C ILE A 731 -36.11 4.79 22.96
N LEU A 732 -35.51 5.91 22.55
CA LEU A 732 -36.22 7.18 22.31
C LEU A 732 -36.99 7.13 20.98
N ASN A 733 -38.31 7.31 21.04
CA ASN A 733 -39.18 7.37 19.87
C ASN A 733 -39.15 8.76 19.23
N CYS A 734 -38.09 9.04 18.46
CA CYS A 734 -37.88 10.33 17.79
C CYS A 734 -38.63 10.46 16.45
N THR A 735 -39.77 9.80 16.26
CA THR A 735 -40.56 9.85 15.01
C THR A 735 -41.28 11.18 14.83
N ARG A 736 -41.74 11.81 15.92
CA ARG A 736 -42.39 13.13 15.87
C ARG A 736 -41.36 14.23 15.58
N CYS A 737 -41.75 15.20 14.74
CA CYS A 737 -40.88 16.33 14.40
C CYS A 737 -40.57 17.30 15.56
N ASP A 738 -41.38 17.29 16.63
CA ASP A 738 -41.18 18.10 17.85
C ASP A 738 -40.52 17.31 19.00
N SER A 739 -40.14 16.04 18.76
CA SER A 739 -39.59 15.13 19.78
C SER A 739 -38.35 15.68 20.48
N ASN A 740 -37.55 16.51 19.81
CA ASN A 740 -36.38 17.17 20.42
C ASN A 740 -36.73 18.13 21.57
N LYS A 741 -37.97 18.64 21.59
CA LYS A 741 -38.48 19.57 22.61
C LYS A 741 -39.37 18.87 23.63
N ILE A 742 -40.26 18.01 23.18
CA ILE A 742 -41.30 17.41 24.04
C ILE A 742 -40.87 16.08 24.65
N LEU A 743 -39.93 15.36 24.02
CA LEU A 743 -39.50 14.03 24.46
C LEU A 743 -38.12 14.10 25.11
N SER A 744 -37.10 14.35 24.30
CA SER A 744 -35.70 14.36 24.73
C SER A 744 -34.84 15.25 23.84
N MET A 745 -33.89 15.98 24.44
CA MET A 745 -32.90 16.77 23.68
C MET A 745 -31.97 15.93 22.80
N HIS A 746 -31.97 14.60 22.98
CA HIS A 746 -31.19 13.66 22.19
C HIS A 746 -31.90 13.23 20.89
N CYS A 747 -33.17 13.61 20.69
CA CYS A 747 -33.86 13.44 19.41
C CYS A 747 -33.45 14.53 18.41
N MET A 748 -33.21 14.14 17.16
CA MET A 748 -32.94 15.06 16.04
C MET A 748 -33.74 14.64 14.80
N PRO A 749 -35.09 14.68 14.86
CA PRO A 749 -35.94 14.22 13.77
C PRO A 749 -35.68 15.04 12.50
N LEU A 750 -35.76 14.38 11.34
CA LEU A 750 -35.53 14.97 10.03
C LEU A 750 -36.85 15.13 9.27
N PRO A 751 -37.39 16.36 9.14
CA PRO A 751 -38.63 16.59 8.39
C PRO A 751 -38.51 16.14 6.93
N ILE A 752 -39.50 15.37 6.46
CA ILE A 752 -39.61 15.00 5.05
C ILE A 752 -39.88 16.27 4.23
N PRO A 753 -39.16 16.53 3.12
CA PRO A 753 -39.43 17.70 2.28
C PRO A 753 -40.80 17.61 1.58
N THR A 754 -41.34 18.75 1.13
CA THR A 754 -42.68 18.81 0.51
C THR A 754 -42.76 18.10 -0.85
N ASP A 755 -41.63 17.93 -1.51
CA ASP A 755 -41.44 17.34 -2.83
C ASP A 755 -40.61 16.05 -2.76
N ASP A 756 -40.61 15.34 -1.62
CA ASP A 756 -39.92 14.06 -1.52
C ASP A 756 -40.49 13.05 -2.53
N PRO A 757 -39.64 12.35 -3.30
CA PRO A 757 -40.09 11.45 -4.36
C PRO A 757 -40.67 10.13 -3.82
N PHE A 758 -40.53 9.83 -2.53
CA PHE A 758 -40.94 8.55 -1.95
C PHE A 758 -41.80 8.71 -0.70
N PHE A 759 -41.33 9.45 0.31
CA PHE A 759 -42.05 9.58 1.57
C PHE A 759 -43.09 10.71 1.51
N PRO A 760 -44.34 10.50 1.98
CA PRO A 760 -45.33 11.54 2.04
C PRO A 760 -44.94 12.60 3.08
N THR A 761 -45.29 13.84 2.80
CA THR A 761 -44.99 14.98 3.70
C THR A 761 -45.73 14.89 5.04
N HIS A 762 -46.90 14.26 5.07
CA HIS A 762 -47.70 14.06 6.27
C HIS A 762 -48.01 12.57 6.44
N ASP A 763 -48.12 12.12 7.68
CA ASP A 763 -48.58 10.77 8.00
C ASP A 763 -50.10 10.65 7.82
N GLU A 764 -50.64 9.43 7.91
CA GLU A 764 -52.08 9.15 7.71
C GLU A 764 -52.99 9.92 8.69
N ASN A 765 -52.46 10.31 9.85
CA ASN A 765 -53.16 11.11 10.87
C ASN A 765 -53.11 12.63 10.60
N GLY A 766 -52.50 13.06 9.50
CA GLY A 766 -52.34 14.47 9.12
C GLY A 766 -51.18 15.20 9.81
N GLU A 767 -50.44 14.55 10.72
CA GLU A 767 -49.25 15.15 11.34
C GLU A 767 -48.08 15.23 10.36
N ARG A 768 -47.17 16.19 10.58
CA ARG A 768 -45.96 16.33 9.76
C ARG A 768 -45.07 15.10 9.93
N ARG A 769 -44.70 14.46 8.81
CA ARG A 769 -43.83 13.29 8.83
C ARG A 769 -42.36 13.67 8.99
N CYS A 770 -41.66 12.96 9.85
CA CYS A 770 -40.21 13.04 10.03
C CYS A 770 -39.56 11.65 9.94
N LEU A 771 -38.34 11.58 9.39
CA LEU A 771 -37.47 10.43 9.61
C LEU A 771 -36.87 10.54 11.01
N PRO A 772 -36.96 9.47 11.82
CA PRO A 772 -36.44 9.51 13.17
C PRO A 772 -34.92 9.42 13.19
N PHE A 773 -34.30 10.15 14.11
CA PHE A 773 -32.87 10.05 14.37
C PHE A 773 -32.59 10.37 15.85
N THR A 774 -31.77 9.54 16.48
CA THR A 774 -31.30 9.71 17.85
C THR A 774 -29.80 9.95 17.84
N ARG A 775 -29.36 10.95 18.61
CA ARG A 775 -27.95 11.31 18.76
C ARG A 775 -27.14 10.15 19.36
N SER A 776 -25.84 10.12 19.08
CA SER A 776 -24.93 9.06 19.52
C SER A 776 -24.52 9.26 20.97
N LEU A 777 -24.31 8.18 21.71
CA LEU A 777 -23.96 8.20 23.12
C LEU A 777 -22.62 8.93 23.39
N LEU A 778 -22.55 9.69 24.49
CA LEU A 778 -21.34 10.37 24.93
C LEU A 778 -20.26 9.41 25.43
N GLY A 779 -18.99 9.72 25.16
CA GLY A 779 -17.84 8.92 25.59
C GLY A 779 -16.65 9.72 26.15
N GLN A 780 -16.78 11.04 26.30
CA GLN A 780 -15.66 11.88 26.76
C GLN A 780 -15.39 11.72 28.26
N LEU A 781 -14.14 11.41 28.60
CA LEU A 781 -13.64 11.43 29.98
C LEU A 781 -12.70 12.61 30.25
N THR A 782 -12.82 13.67 29.45
CA THR A 782 -12.08 14.93 29.58
C THR A 782 -13.04 16.11 29.45
N LEU A 783 -12.62 17.31 29.88
CA LEU A 783 -13.35 18.55 29.59
C LEU A 783 -13.17 18.96 28.12
N GLY A 784 -14.16 19.67 27.57
CA GLY A 784 -14.14 20.16 26.18
C GLY A 784 -15.36 19.74 25.36
N TYR A 785 -15.17 19.66 24.05
CA TYR A 785 -16.21 19.31 23.08
C TYR A 785 -16.87 17.96 23.33
N ARG A 786 -18.14 17.85 22.92
CA ARG A 786 -18.89 16.60 22.84
C ARG A 786 -18.09 15.56 22.03
N ASN A 787 -17.82 14.41 22.63
CA ASN A 787 -17.18 13.27 21.98
C ASN A 787 -18.01 11.99 22.16
N GLN A 788 -17.99 11.09 21.18
CA GLN A 788 -18.80 9.88 21.13
C GLN A 788 -17.98 8.64 21.46
N ILE A 789 -18.65 7.63 21.99
CA ILE A 789 -18.03 6.38 22.40
C ILE A 789 -17.92 5.39 21.24
N ASN A 790 -16.87 4.57 21.26
CA ASN A 790 -16.78 3.32 20.51
C ASN A 790 -16.91 2.15 21.49
N GLN A 791 -17.91 1.28 21.35
CA GLN A 791 -18.11 0.15 22.26
C GLN A 791 -17.35 -1.13 21.85
N LEU A 792 -16.51 -1.05 20.81
CA LEU A 792 -15.60 -2.10 20.37
C LEU A 792 -14.13 -1.69 20.55
N THR A 793 -13.23 -2.66 20.50
CA THR A 793 -11.79 -2.41 20.43
C THR A 793 -11.43 -1.77 19.08
N ALA A 794 -10.35 -1.00 19.00
CA ALA A 794 -9.90 -0.43 17.72
C ALA A 794 -8.93 -1.35 16.95
N TYR A 795 -8.52 -2.47 17.55
CA TYR A 795 -7.55 -3.40 17.01
C TYR A 795 -8.21 -4.41 16.06
N LEU A 796 -7.45 -5.00 15.13
CA LEU A 796 -7.91 -6.17 14.38
C LEU A 796 -7.59 -7.44 15.20
N ASP A 797 -8.45 -7.75 16.17
CA ASP A 797 -8.22 -8.80 17.17
C ASP A 797 -9.29 -9.92 17.16
N GLY A 798 -10.20 -9.88 16.19
CA GLY A 798 -11.32 -10.77 16.02
C GLY A 798 -12.49 -10.47 16.97
N SER A 799 -12.63 -9.27 17.51
CA SER A 799 -13.73 -8.93 18.42
C SER A 799 -15.13 -9.13 17.80
N ALA A 800 -15.28 -9.02 16.48
CA ALA A 800 -16.52 -9.38 15.77
C ALA A 800 -16.86 -10.89 15.88
N ILE A 801 -15.88 -11.73 16.21
CA ILE A 801 -15.99 -13.17 16.42
C ILE A 801 -16.06 -13.49 17.92
N TYR A 802 -15.24 -12.82 18.75
CA TYR A 802 -14.97 -13.19 20.14
C TYR A 802 -15.63 -12.29 21.21
N GLY A 803 -16.24 -11.18 20.81
CA GLY A 803 -16.81 -10.16 21.70
C GLY A 803 -15.77 -9.13 22.13
N SER A 804 -16.24 -8.03 22.75
CA SER A 804 -15.39 -6.95 23.30
C SER A 804 -15.45 -6.87 24.83
N THR A 805 -16.18 -7.80 25.46
CA THR A 805 -16.22 -7.97 26.92
C THR A 805 -15.99 -9.43 27.32
N GLU A 806 -15.45 -9.66 28.52
CA GLU A 806 -15.25 -11.01 29.05
C GLU A 806 -16.56 -11.81 29.14
N CYS A 807 -17.68 -11.14 29.36
CA CYS A 807 -18.99 -11.77 29.45
C CYS A 807 -19.49 -12.29 28.09
N GLU A 808 -19.38 -11.47 27.04
CA GLU A 808 -19.69 -11.91 25.67
C GLU A 808 -18.79 -13.07 25.24
N SER A 809 -17.49 -12.96 25.50
CA SER A 809 -16.53 -14.01 25.13
C SER A 809 -16.84 -15.34 25.82
N ARG A 810 -17.22 -15.30 27.10
CA ARG A 810 -17.63 -16.51 27.84
C ARG A 810 -18.92 -17.12 27.31
N GLU A 811 -19.91 -16.31 26.93
CA GLU A 811 -21.17 -16.79 26.36
C GLU A 811 -20.98 -17.50 25.02
N LEU A 812 -20.02 -17.03 24.22
CA LEU A 812 -19.69 -17.58 22.90
C LEU A 812 -18.86 -18.87 22.97
N ARG A 813 -18.30 -19.22 24.12
CA ARG A 813 -17.42 -20.39 24.29
C ARG A 813 -18.19 -21.64 24.66
N SER A 814 -17.74 -22.78 24.13
CA SER A 814 -18.23 -24.10 24.55
C SER A 814 -17.55 -24.60 25.83
N PHE A 815 -16.37 -24.07 26.16
CA PHE A 815 -15.46 -24.57 27.19
C PHE A 815 -15.05 -26.04 27.00
N ILE A 816 -15.09 -26.53 25.75
CA ILE A 816 -14.65 -27.88 25.39
C ILE A 816 -13.64 -27.77 24.23
N GLY A 817 -12.39 -28.14 24.51
CA GLY A 817 -11.32 -28.22 23.50
C GLY A 817 -10.97 -26.88 22.86
N GLY A 818 -11.16 -25.78 23.60
CA GLY A 818 -10.93 -24.41 23.20
C GLY A 818 -11.90 -23.87 22.15
N ARG A 819 -13.04 -24.53 21.92
CA ARG A 819 -13.97 -24.21 20.82
C ARG A 819 -15.02 -23.18 21.20
N LEU A 820 -15.50 -22.45 20.19
CA LEU A 820 -16.71 -21.64 20.26
C LEU A 820 -17.96 -22.52 20.19
N ASN A 821 -19.03 -22.05 20.83
CA ASN A 821 -20.35 -22.67 20.79
C ASN A 821 -20.92 -22.63 19.36
N SER A 822 -21.69 -23.65 18.97
CA SER A 822 -22.27 -23.75 17.64
C SER A 822 -23.60 -24.50 17.68
N THR A 823 -24.47 -24.23 16.71
CA THR A 823 -25.73 -24.94 16.54
C THR A 823 -25.69 -25.81 15.29
N ASN A 824 -26.22 -27.03 15.41
CA ASN A 824 -26.37 -27.93 14.27
C ASN A 824 -27.76 -27.73 13.63
N LEU A 825 -27.79 -27.08 12.46
CA LEU A 825 -29.01 -26.84 11.68
C LEU A 825 -29.30 -27.95 10.66
N GLY A 826 -28.74 -29.14 10.87
CA GLY A 826 -28.87 -30.31 10.01
C GLY A 826 -27.75 -30.46 8.99
N VAL A 827 -27.96 -31.29 7.98
CA VAL A 827 -26.91 -31.74 7.03
C VAL A 827 -26.26 -30.58 6.27
N PHE A 828 -27.04 -29.54 5.95
CA PHE A 828 -26.60 -28.40 5.13
C PHE A 828 -25.81 -27.36 5.92
N ASN A 829 -26.02 -27.26 7.23
CA ASN A 829 -25.29 -26.33 8.10
C ASN A 829 -25.15 -26.88 9.53
N PRO A 830 -24.30 -27.91 9.74
CA PRO A 830 -24.21 -28.58 11.03
C PRO A 830 -23.29 -27.89 12.04
N GLU A 831 -22.60 -26.83 11.63
CA GLU A 831 -21.81 -25.96 12.49
C GLU A 831 -22.13 -24.51 12.09
N ALA A 832 -23.26 -24.05 12.63
CA ALA A 832 -23.73 -22.68 12.51
C ALA A 832 -23.42 -21.89 13.78
N LEU A 833 -23.52 -20.56 13.69
CA LEU A 833 -23.53 -19.70 14.88
C LEU A 833 -24.57 -20.19 15.92
N PRO A 834 -24.31 -19.99 17.22
CA PRO A 834 -25.27 -20.33 18.27
C PRO A 834 -26.56 -19.54 18.09
N GLN A 835 -27.71 -20.20 18.27
CA GLN A 835 -29.02 -19.54 18.28
C GLN A 835 -29.22 -18.76 19.59
N GLY A 836 -29.80 -17.56 19.50
CA GLY A 836 -30.14 -16.77 20.67
C GLY A 836 -30.90 -15.49 20.32
N ASP A 837 -31.08 -14.64 21.33
CA ASP A 837 -31.86 -13.40 21.26
C ASP A 837 -30.99 -12.13 21.32
N GLN A 838 -29.70 -12.25 20.99
CA GLN A 838 -28.77 -11.13 20.87
C GLN A 838 -29.30 -10.07 19.90
N GLU A 839 -29.82 -10.49 18.73
CA GLU A 839 -30.58 -9.62 17.84
C GLU A 839 -32.01 -9.45 18.35
N GLN A 840 -32.25 -8.34 19.06
CA GLN A 840 -33.54 -8.05 19.68
C GLN A 840 -34.66 -7.75 18.67
N ASP A 841 -34.33 -7.42 17.42
CA ASP A 841 -35.30 -7.25 16.32
C ASP A 841 -35.17 -8.37 15.28
N CYS A 842 -35.11 -9.62 15.72
CA CYS A 842 -35.11 -10.76 14.81
C CYS A 842 -36.43 -10.81 14.00
N ARG A 843 -36.35 -10.60 12.68
CA ARG A 843 -37.50 -10.54 11.75
C ARG A 843 -37.78 -11.85 11.02
N SER A 844 -37.13 -12.92 11.43
CA SER A 844 -37.41 -14.28 10.99
C SER A 844 -38.64 -14.86 11.70
N SER A 845 -39.27 -15.85 11.08
CA SER A 845 -40.27 -16.67 11.76
C SER A 845 -39.72 -17.20 13.09
N PRO A 846 -40.53 -17.34 14.15
CA PRO A 846 -40.07 -17.90 15.44
C PRO A 846 -39.43 -19.30 15.35
N LYS A 847 -39.63 -20.02 14.25
CA LYS A 847 -38.96 -21.30 13.95
C LYS A 847 -37.48 -21.15 13.55
N PHE A 848 -37.06 -19.96 13.15
CA PHE A 848 -35.74 -19.64 12.63
C PHE A 848 -35.13 -18.55 13.52
N MET A 849 -34.59 -18.94 14.68
CA MET A 849 -33.99 -18.00 15.63
C MET A 849 -32.76 -17.32 15.03
N CYS A 850 -32.57 -16.03 15.35
CA CYS A 850 -31.35 -15.30 15.01
C CYS A 850 -30.14 -15.84 15.79
N PHE A 851 -28.96 -15.35 15.41
CA PHE A 851 -27.69 -15.88 15.88
C PHE A 851 -27.00 -14.95 16.89
N VAL A 852 -26.11 -15.56 17.68
CA VAL A 852 -25.23 -14.88 18.63
C VAL A 852 -23.80 -14.94 18.10
N ALA A 853 -23.10 -13.81 18.12
CA ALA A 853 -21.69 -13.67 17.73
C ALA A 853 -20.98 -12.61 18.58
N GLY A 854 -19.70 -12.36 18.33
CA GLY A 854 -18.93 -11.31 19.01
C GLY A 854 -19.50 -9.90 18.78
N ASP A 855 -20.00 -9.63 17.57
CA ASP A 855 -20.76 -8.42 17.26
C ASP A 855 -22.27 -8.73 17.14
N GLU A 856 -23.08 -7.90 17.80
CA GLU A 856 -24.55 -8.08 17.86
C GLU A 856 -25.26 -7.86 16.52
N ARG A 857 -24.59 -7.20 15.56
CA ARG A 857 -25.17 -6.91 14.23
C ARG A 857 -24.97 -8.06 13.24
N ASN A 858 -24.54 -9.24 13.69
CA ASN A 858 -24.24 -10.40 12.85
C ASN A 858 -25.41 -10.86 11.96
N SER A 859 -26.64 -10.61 12.40
CA SER A 859 -27.88 -11.02 11.72
C SER A 859 -28.49 -9.92 10.85
N HIS A 860 -27.80 -8.79 10.69
CA HIS A 860 -28.32 -7.61 9.98
C HIS A 860 -28.70 -7.89 8.52
N GLN A 861 -27.92 -8.72 7.84
CA GLN A 861 -28.24 -9.22 6.49
C GLN A 861 -27.54 -10.57 6.21
N PRO A 862 -28.07 -11.42 5.31
CA PRO A 862 -27.63 -12.82 5.18
C PRO A 862 -26.18 -13.06 4.73
N GLY A 863 -25.59 -12.17 3.93
CA GLY A 863 -24.18 -12.20 3.55
C GLY A 863 -23.24 -11.94 4.72
N LEU A 864 -23.61 -11.07 5.66
CA LEU A 864 -22.82 -10.81 6.88
C LEU A 864 -22.88 -12.02 7.81
N THR A 865 -24.08 -12.58 8.00
CA THR A 865 -24.26 -13.80 8.78
C THR A 865 -23.45 -14.97 8.20
N THR A 866 -23.37 -15.05 6.87
CA THR A 866 -22.51 -16.01 6.16
C THR A 866 -21.04 -15.86 6.57
N MET A 867 -20.49 -14.65 6.59
CA MET A 867 -19.09 -14.42 6.99
C MET A 867 -18.83 -14.73 8.47
N HIS A 868 -19.74 -14.37 9.39
CA HIS A 868 -19.59 -14.76 10.80
C HIS A 868 -19.57 -16.29 10.99
N ASN A 869 -20.40 -17.04 10.25
CA ASN A 869 -20.38 -18.50 10.29
C ASN A 869 -19.05 -19.08 9.76
N ILE A 870 -18.47 -18.49 8.71
CA ILE A 870 -17.17 -18.91 8.18
C ILE A 870 -16.05 -18.74 9.22
N PHE A 871 -15.98 -17.60 9.90
CA PHE A 871 -14.95 -17.37 10.91
C PHE A 871 -15.14 -18.20 12.19
N LEU A 872 -16.39 -18.47 12.59
CA LEU A 872 -16.69 -19.45 13.64
C LEU A 872 -16.12 -20.84 13.27
N ARG A 873 -16.40 -21.30 12.06
CA ARG A 873 -15.93 -22.61 11.57
C ARG A 873 -14.41 -22.66 11.52
N GLU A 874 -13.75 -21.57 11.13
CA GLU A 874 -12.29 -21.52 11.08
C GLU A 874 -11.67 -21.66 12.46
N HIS A 875 -12.20 -20.93 13.46
CA HIS A 875 -11.79 -21.10 14.86
C HIS A 875 -11.95 -22.55 15.31
N ASN A 876 -13.15 -23.13 15.16
CA ASN A 876 -13.39 -24.50 15.62
C ASN A 876 -12.57 -25.56 14.86
N ARG A 877 -12.25 -25.31 13.58
CA ARG A 877 -11.37 -26.16 12.76
C ARG A 877 -9.93 -26.15 13.29
N ILE A 878 -9.38 -24.98 13.62
CA ILE A 878 -8.04 -24.83 14.19
C ILE A 878 -8.00 -25.42 15.61
N ALA A 879 -8.96 -25.08 16.47
CA ALA A 879 -9.03 -25.56 17.85
C ALA A 879 -9.03 -27.10 17.94
N ARG A 880 -9.84 -27.80 17.12
CA ARG A 880 -9.84 -29.28 17.05
C ARG A 880 -8.48 -29.86 16.66
N LYS A 881 -7.73 -29.16 15.78
CA LYS A 881 -6.40 -29.62 15.37
C LYS A 881 -5.39 -29.42 16.50
N LEU A 882 -5.38 -28.25 17.13
CA LEU A 882 -4.49 -27.95 18.26
C LEU A 882 -4.73 -28.87 19.45
N GLU A 883 -5.99 -29.12 19.81
CA GLU A 883 -6.37 -30.08 20.86
C GLU A 883 -5.81 -31.48 20.60
N LYS A 884 -5.89 -31.95 19.34
CA LYS A 884 -5.36 -33.26 18.95
C LYS A 884 -3.82 -33.30 18.97
N MET A 885 -3.18 -32.20 18.59
CA MET A 885 -1.73 -32.08 18.42
C MET A 885 -1.01 -31.84 19.75
N ASN A 886 -1.67 -31.16 20.69
CA ASN A 886 -1.15 -30.80 22.00
C ASN A 886 -2.05 -31.33 23.12
N PRO A 887 -2.06 -32.64 23.42
CA PRO A 887 -2.96 -33.22 24.42
C PRO A 887 -2.77 -32.72 25.85
N SER A 888 -1.67 -32.01 26.13
CA SER A 888 -1.37 -31.39 27.43
C SER A 888 -1.93 -29.99 27.59
N TRP A 889 -2.40 -29.35 26.51
CA TRP A 889 -3.00 -28.02 26.58
C TRP A 889 -4.42 -28.12 27.15
N ASP A 890 -4.77 -27.20 28.05
CA ASP A 890 -6.13 -27.08 28.56
C ASP A 890 -7.03 -26.28 27.59
N ASP A 891 -8.32 -26.22 27.92
CA ASP A 891 -9.32 -25.51 27.10
C ASP A 891 -8.95 -24.05 26.87
N GLU A 892 -8.50 -23.35 27.93
CA GLU A 892 -8.18 -21.93 27.88
C GLU A 892 -6.98 -21.67 26.95
N HIS A 893 -5.92 -22.47 27.07
CA HIS A 893 -4.75 -22.31 26.24
C HIS A 893 -5.05 -22.59 24.76
N ILE A 894 -5.83 -23.63 24.46
CA ILE A 894 -6.27 -23.91 23.08
C ILE A 894 -7.11 -22.75 22.55
N PHE A 895 -8.05 -22.21 23.34
CA PHE A 895 -8.89 -21.09 22.94
C PHE A 895 -8.05 -19.85 22.61
N GLN A 896 -7.13 -19.46 23.49
CA GLN A 896 -6.31 -18.26 23.33
C GLN A 896 -5.34 -18.37 22.15
N GLU A 897 -4.65 -19.52 21.97
CA GLU A 897 -3.81 -19.74 20.79
C GLU A 897 -4.63 -19.75 19.50
N THR A 898 -5.80 -20.39 19.50
CA THR A 898 -6.71 -20.37 18.33
C THR A 898 -7.16 -18.95 18.00
N ARG A 899 -7.62 -18.19 19.00
CA ARG A 899 -8.02 -16.79 18.85
C ARG A 899 -6.88 -15.93 18.30
N ARG A 900 -5.66 -16.13 18.81
CA ARG A 900 -4.46 -15.43 18.37
C ARG A 900 -4.12 -15.72 16.90
N ILE A 901 -4.22 -16.98 16.47
CA ILE A 901 -4.01 -17.37 15.06
C ILE A 901 -5.08 -16.75 14.17
N VAL A 902 -6.37 -16.92 14.48
CA VAL A 902 -7.47 -16.40 13.64
C VAL A 902 -7.45 -14.86 13.58
N GLY A 903 -7.13 -14.17 14.67
CA GLY A 903 -6.93 -12.72 14.65
C GLY A 903 -5.78 -12.30 13.73
N ALA A 904 -4.68 -13.07 13.72
CA ALA A 904 -3.58 -12.85 12.79
C ALA A 904 -3.95 -13.12 11.33
N GLU A 905 -4.73 -14.18 11.04
CA GLU A 905 -5.27 -14.45 9.70
C GLU A 905 -6.18 -13.29 9.22
N PHE A 906 -7.08 -12.82 10.08
CA PHE A 906 -7.99 -11.71 9.78
C PHE A 906 -7.21 -10.42 9.47
N ALA A 907 -6.24 -10.06 10.32
CA ALA A 907 -5.37 -8.92 10.09
C ALA A 907 -4.52 -9.08 8.83
N HIS A 908 -3.95 -10.27 8.60
CA HIS A 908 -3.16 -10.55 7.40
C HIS A 908 -3.99 -10.35 6.13
N ILE A 909 -5.19 -10.92 6.04
CA ILE A 909 -6.09 -10.75 4.89
C ILE A 909 -6.44 -9.26 4.69
N ALA A 910 -6.73 -8.52 5.77
CA ALA A 910 -7.04 -7.10 5.70
C ALA A 910 -5.87 -6.29 5.11
N PHE A 911 -4.65 -6.46 5.61
CA PHE A 911 -3.48 -5.70 5.15
C PHE A 911 -2.90 -6.19 3.82
N ASN A 912 -2.93 -7.50 3.55
CA ASN A 912 -2.28 -8.13 2.40
C ASN A 912 -3.17 -8.18 1.15
N GLU A 913 -4.48 -8.39 1.31
CA GLU A 913 -5.40 -8.60 0.18
C GLU A 913 -6.42 -7.46 0.03
N TYR A 914 -6.97 -6.94 1.13
CA TYR A 914 -8.06 -5.97 1.08
C TYR A 914 -7.59 -4.52 0.87
N LEU A 915 -6.78 -3.98 1.79
CA LEU A 915 -6.32 -2.59 1.76
C LEU A 915 -5.59 -2.19 0.46
N PRO A 916 -4.75 -3.04 -0.17
CA PRO A 916 -4.10 -2.68 -1.44
C PRO A 916 -5.10 -2.32 -2.54
N LEU A 917 -6.24 -3.02 -2.60
CA LEU A 917 -7.28 -2.77 -3.60
C LEU A 917 -8.03 -1.46 -3.35
N LEU A 918 -8.18 -1.08 -2.07
CA LEU A 918 -8.88 0.14 -1.66
C LEU A 918 -8.01 1.38 -1.85
N LEU A 919 -6.75 1.31 -1.43
CA LEU A 919 -5.88 2.47 -1.25
C LEU A 919 -4.89 2.67 -2.40
N GLY A 920 -4.63 1.61 -3.18
CA GLY A 920 -3.58 1.59 -4.18
C GLY A 920 -2.18 1.56 -3.55
N ASP A 921 -1.21 1.09 -4.33
CA ASP A 921 0.17 0.87 -3.87
C ASP A 921 0.87 2.16 -3.38
N ARG A 922 0.46 3.33 -3.89
CA ARG A 922 0.98 4.63 -3.45
C ARG A 922 0.72 4.89 -1.96
N LEU A 923 -0.52 4.74 -1.52
CA LEU A 923 -0.88 5.01 -0.13
C LEU A 923 -0.45 3.87 0.80
N MET A 924 -0.48 2.62 0.31
CA MET A 924 0.05 1.48 1.05
C MET A 924 1.51 1.70 1.45
N ARG A 925 2.35 2.19 0.54
CA ARG A 925 3.76 2.53 0.84
C ARG A 925 3.90 3.77 1.72
N LYS A 926 3.16 4.84 1.41
CA LYS A 926 3.23 6.12 2.17
C LYS A 926 2.93 5.92 3.66
N TYR A 927 1.96 5.05 3.98
CA TYR A 927 1.50 4.79 5.34
C TYR A 927 2.05 3.48 5.93
N ASP A 928 3.08 2.88 5.32
CA ASP A 928 3.73 1.66 5.83
C ASP A 928 2.74 0.50 6.11
N LEU A 929 1.77 0.31 5.23
CA LEU A 929 0.68 -0.66 5.40
C LEU A 929 0.99 -2.04 4.79
N ASN A 930 2.00 -2.14 3.93
CA ASN A 930 2.37 -3.40 3.30
C ASN A 930 2.83 -4.44 4.34
N THR A 931 2.43 -5.69 4.14
CA THR A 931 2.90 -6.83 4.95
C THR A 931 4.33 -7.21 4.54
N LEU A 932 5.08 -7.78 5.48
CA LEU A 932 6.42 -8.27 5.19
C LEU A 932 6.36 -9.67 4.57
N LYS A 933 7.35 -9.99 3.73
CA LYS A 933 7.50 -11.34 3.15
C LYS A 933 8.26 -12.30 4.07
N ALA A 934 9.11 -11.76 4.94
CA ALA A 934 9.94 -12.50 5.88
C ALA A 934 10.36 -11.59 7.05
N GLY A 935 10.80 -12.20 8.15
CA GLY A 935 11.25 -11.46 9.34
C GLY A 935 10.11 -10.84 10.14
N TYR A 936 10.44 -9.89 11.00
CA TYR A 936 9.51 -9.19 11.88
C TYR A 936 9.36 -7.71 11.50
N TYR A 937 8.23 -7.14 11.87
CA TYR A 937 7.93 -5.72 11.85
C TYR A 937 8.46 -5.07 13.13
N HIS A 938 9.12 -3.92 12.99
CA HIS A 938 9.79 -3.20 14.09
C HIS A 938 9.19 -1.81 14.33
N GLY A 939 8.02 -1.51 13.75
CA GLY A 939 7.44 -0.17 13.77
C GLY A 939 6.51 0.13 14.94
N TYR A 940 6.35 -0.78 15.91
CA TYR A 940 5.48 -0.55 17.08
C TYR A 940 5.88 0.72 17.86
N ASP A 941 4.90 1.58 18.16
CA ASP A 941 5.10 2.86 18.86
C ASP A 941 4.23 2.94 20.13
N ASP A 942 4.87 2.86 21.29
CA ASP A 942 4.25 2.87 22.63
C ASP A 942 3.67 4.24 23.04
N LYS A 943 3.88 5.29 22.25
CA LYS A 943 3.27 6.62 22.45
C LYS A 943 2.07 6.86 21.54
N CYS A 944 1.79 5.95 20.61
CA CYS A 944 0.71 6.11 19.66
C CYS A 944 -0.62 5.55 20.17
N ASP A 945 -1.73 6.20 19.77
CA ASP A 945 -3.10 5.78 20.05
C ASP A 945 -3.80 5.27 18.77
N ALA A 946 -4.24 4.01 18.78
CA ALA A 946 -4.96 3.38 17.67
C ALA A 946 -6.45 3.75 17.61
N SER A 947 -6.99 4.52 18.57
CA SER A 947 -8.42 4.78 18.70
C SER A 947 -9.06 5.25 17.39
N ILE A 948 -10.28 4.81 17.11
CA ILE A 948 -10.91 5.11 15.82
C ILE A 948 -11.25 6.59 15.71
N SER A 949 -11.00 7.17 14.54
CA SER A 949 -11.33 8.57 14.26
C SER A 949 -12.79 8.76 13.81
N HIS A 950 -13.40 9.89 14.18
CA HIS A 950 -14.75 10.26 13.71
C HIS A 950 -14.93 10.29 12.19
N PRO A 951 -14.02 10.90 11.38
CA PRO A 951 -14.18 10.89 9.93
C PRO A 951 -14.10 9.48 9.33
N PHE A 952 -13.37 8.56 9.95
CA PHE A 952 -13.34 7.15 9.57
C PHE A 952 -14.71 6.48 9.84
N SER A 953 -15.20 6.54 11.07
CA SER A 953 -16.40 5.79 11.52
C SER A 953 -17.73 6.33 10.99
N THR A 954 -17.82 7.65 10.74
CA THR A 954 -19.07 8.31 10.33
C THR A 954 -19.20 8.55 8.83
N ALA A 955 -18.09 8.49 8.09
CA ALA A 955 -18.08 8.85 6.67
C ALA A 955 -17.19 7.93 5.82
N ALA A 956 -15.86 7.94 6.02
CA ALA A 956 -14.94 7.33 5.06
C ALA A 956 -15.11 5.81 4.95
N PHE A 957 -15.19 5.08 6.06
CA PHE A 957 -15.35 3.61 6.03
C PHE A 957 -16.79 3.16 5.74
N ARG A 958 -17.73 4.10 5.62
CA ARG A 958 -19.11 3.86 5.17
C ARG A 958 -19.25 3.80 3.64
N PHE A 959 -18.14 3.85 2.91
CA PHE A 959 -18.14 3.69 1.46
C PHE A 959 -18.75 2.37 1.00
N GLY A 960 -18.71 1.33 1.84
CA GLY A 960 -19.34 0.04 1.54
C GLY A 960 -20.81 0.18 1.14
N HIS A 961 -21.53 1.22 1.61
CA HIS A 961 -22.93 1.45 1.29
C HIS A 961 -23.22 1.72 -0.20
N THR A 962 -22.27 2.28 -0.97
CA THR A 962 -22.45 2.42 -2.44
C THR A 962 -22.27 1.09 -3.16
N LEU A 963 -21.51 0.15 -2.57
CA LEU A 963 -21.19 -1.15 -3.19
C LEU A 963 -22.29 -2.20 -3.03
N VAL A 964 -23.32 -1.93 -2.21
CA VAL A 964 -24.38 -2.88 -1.84
C VAL A 964 -25.39 -3.07 -2.99
N ARG A 965 -25.62 -4.33 -3.37
CA ARG A 965 -26.71 -4.71 -4.27
C ARG A 965 -28.03 -4.88 -3.50
N ARG A 966 -29.16 -4.66 -4.17
CA ARG A 966 -30.47 -5.06 -3.64
C ARG A 966 -30.63 -6.59 -3.60
N LEU A 967 -30.26 -7.27 -4.68
CA LEU A 967 -30.43 -8.72 -4.82
C LEU A 967 -29.09 -9.43 -4.60
N PHE A 968 -29.10 -10.40 -3.68
CA PHE A 968 -27.96 -11.26 -3.34
C PHE A 968 -28.15 -12.62 -4.04
N PRO A 969 -27.44 -12.88 -5.15
CA PRO A 969 -27.61 -14.10 -5.93
C PRO A 969 -27.16 -15.35 -5.19
N ARG A 970 -27.71 -16.51 -5.57
CA ARG A 970 -27.33 -17.82 -5.05
C ARG A 970 -26.77 -18.66 -6.16
N PHE A 971 -25.50 -19.01 -6.07
CA PHE A 971 -24.80 -19.80 -7.09
C PHE A 971 -24.50 -21.22 -6.61
N ASP A 972 -24.31 -22.13 -7.57
CA ASP A 972 -23.83 -23.48 -7.31
C ASP A 972 -22.29 -23.52 -7.25
N ALA A 973 -21.70 -24.70 -7.07
CA ALA A 973 -20.24 -24.87 -6.98
C ALA A 973 -19.47 -24.47 -8.26
N PHE A 974 -20.17 -24.24 -9.37
CA PHE A 974 -19.61 -23.91 -10.68
C PHE A 974 -19.96 -22.48 -11.12
N TYR A 975 -20.37 -21.62 -10.18
CA TYR A 975 -20.73 -20.22 -10.43
C TYR A 975 -21.96 -20.03 -11.32
N ASN A 976 -22.83 -21.05 -11.44
CA ASN A 976 -24.11 -20.91 -12.16
C ASN A 976 -25.23 -20.50 -11.20
N ASN A 977 -26.23 -19.78 -11.71
CA ASN A 977 -27.46 -19.49 -10.96
C ASN A 977 -28.08 -20.79 -10.44
N PHE A 978 -28.17 -20.91 -9.11
CA PHE A 978 -28.71 -22.10 -8.47
C PHE A 978 -30.20 -21.94 -8.15
N THR A 979 -30.56 -20.82 -7.51
CA THR A 979 -31.94 -20.50 -7.13
C THR A 979 -32.18 -18.99 -7.14
N GLU A 980 -33.43 -18.58 -6.92
CA GLU A 980 -33.79 -17.17 -6.78
C GLU A 980 -32.89 -16.42 -5.78
N PRO A 981 -32.53 -15.16 -6.09
CA PRO A 981 -31.71 -14.34 -5.22
C PRO A 981 -32.47 -13.96 -3.94
N VAL A 982 -31.72 -13.61 -2.90
CA VAL A 982 -32.26 -13.03 -1.69
C VAL A 982 -32.46 -11.52 -1.91
N ASP A 983 -33.71 -11.04 -1.80
CA ASP A 983 -34.00 -9.60 -1.82
C ASP A 983 -33.70 -8.99 -0.45
N LEU A 984 -32.75 -8.05 -0.42
CA LEU A 984 -32.29 -7.41 0.80
C LEU A 984 -33.42 -6.66 1.52
N ILE A 985 -34.37 -6.06 0.78
CA ILE A 985 -35.50 -5.33 1.36
C ILE A 985 -36.31 -6.22 2.32
N GLU A 986 -36.52 -7.47 1.95
CA GLU A 986 -37.31 -8.44 2.72
C GLU A 986 -36.48 -9.22 3.74
N ASN A 987 -35.16 -9.05 3.73
CA ASN A 987 -34.22 -9.89 4.49
C ASN A 987 -33.28 -9.13 5.44
N PHE A 988 -33.52 -7.84 5.69
CA PHE A 988 -32.90 -7.17 6.84
C PHE A 988 -33.35 -7.84 8.15
N ASN A 989 -32.40 -8.10 9.05
CA ASN A 989 -32.60 -8.82 10.32
C ASN A 989 -33.32 -10.17 10.17
N SER A 990 -33.18 -10.82 9.01
CA SER A 990 -33.80 -12.11 8.73
C SER A 990 -32.74 -13.14 8.34
N VAL A 991 -32.66 -14.22 9.13
CA VAL A 991 -31.73 -15.32 8.95
C VAL A 991 -32.35 -16.50 8.21
N GLU A 992 -33.61 -16.42 7.76
CA GLU A 992 -34.30 -17.55 7.08
C GLU A 992 -33.52 -18.09 5.89
N ALA A 993 -32.83 -17.20 5.17
CA ALA A 993 -31.94 -17.51 4.07
C ALA A 993 -30.78 -18.48 4.46
N ILE A 994 -30.38 -18.47 5.72
CA ILE A 994 -29.32 -19.33 6.29
C ILE A 994 -29.89 -20.70 6.67
N TYR A 995 -31.16 -20.78 7.07
CA TYR A 995 -31.84 -22.05 7.39
C TYR A 995 -32.30 -22.82 6.13
N ASP A 996 -32.40 -22.16 4.97
CA ASP A 996 -32.89 -22.76 3.73
C ASP A 996 -31.86 -23.70 3.07
N GLY A 997 -31.78 -24.93 3.59
CA GLY A 997 -30.91 -25.98 3.05
C GLY A 997 -31.28 -26.44 1.64
N LYS A 998 -32.56 -26.31 1.22
CA LYS A 998 -32.99 -26.67 -0.13
C LYS A 998 -32.43 -25.71 -1.18
N ARG A 999 -32.18 -24.46 -0.80
CA ARG A 999 -31.55 -23.43 -1.64
C ARG A 999 -30.08 -23.22 -1.35
N GLY A 1000 -29.42 -24.18 -0.68
CA GLY A 1000 -27.97 -24.18 -0.48
C GLY A 1000 -27.45 -23.37 0.70
N SER A 1001 -28.34 -22.82 1.55
CA SER A 1001 -27.98 -22.17 2.83
C SER A 1001 -26.88 -21.10 2.65
N ILE A 1002 -25.82 -21.17 3.46
CA ILE A 1002 -24.65 -20.29 3.47
C ILE A 1002 -23.80 -20.44 2.21
N ASP A 1003 -23.60 -21.67 1.76
CA ASP A 1003 -22.65 -21.96 0.68
C ASP A 1003 -23.09 -21.32 -0.64
N SER A 1004 -24.38 -21.37 -0.99
CA SER A 1004 -24.86 -20.77 -2.25
C SER A 1004 -24.79 -19.24 -2.24
N LEU A 1005 -25.00 -18.62 -1.07
CA LEU A 1005 -24.81 -17.17 -0.89
C LEU A 1005 -23.33 -16.80 -0.98
N LEU A 1006 -22.45 -17.59 -0.37
CA LEU A 1006 -21.02 -17.38 -0.44
C LEU A 1006 -20.52 -17.40 -1.88
N VAL A 1007 -20.89 -18.41 -2.69
CA VAL A 1007 -20.50 -18.45 -4.11
C VAL A 1007 -21.13 -17.29 -4.88
N GLY A 1008 -22.36 -16.89 -4.54
CA GLY A 1008 -22.99 -15.70 -5.11
C GLY A 1008 -22.17 -14.43 -4.88
N LEU A 1009 -21.65 -14.21 -3.66
CA LEU A 1009 -20.79 -13.06 -3.35
C LEU A 1009 -19.46 -13.07 -4.12
N LEU A 1010 -18.92 -14.26 -4.39
CA LEU A 1010 -17.68 -14.44 -5.15
C LEU A 1010 -17.86 -14.25 -6.66
N GLY A 1011 -19.04 -14.58 -7.18
CA GLY A 1011 -19.31 -14.68 -8.61
C GLY A 1011 -19.95 -13.45 -9.25
N VAL A 1012 -20.51 -12.53 -8.46
CA VAL A 1012 -21.19 -11.34 -9.00
C VAL A 1012 -20.42 -10.05 -8.74
N PRO A 1013 -20.52 -9.06 -9.65
CA PRO A 1013 -19.88 -7.78 -9.43
C PRO A 1013 -20.49 -7.05 -8.24
N SER A 1014 -19.68 -6.29 -7.50
CA SER A 1014 -20.21 -5.27 -6.59
C SER A 1014 -20.97 -4.19 -7.38
N MET A 1015 -21.79 -3.39 -6.71
CA MET A 1015 -22.16 -2.10 -7.29
C MET A 1015 -20.89 -1.24 -7.43
N ALA A 1016 -20.88 -0.29 -8.37
CA ALA A 1016 -19.74 0.60 -8.56
C ALA A 1016 -19.54 1.49 -7.34
N PHE A 1017 -18.28 1.89 -7.08
CA PHE A 1017 -18.06 3.03 -6.19
C PHE A 1017 -18.46 4.29 -6.96
N ASP A 1018 -19.58 4.88 -6.59
CA ASP A 1018 -20.03 6.15 -7.09
C ASP A 1018 -20.98 6.83 -6.08
N ARG A 1019 -21.58 7.94 -6.47
CA ARG A 1019 -22.56 8.62 -5.62
C ARG A 1019 -23.91 7.90 -5.57
N HIS A 1020 -24.19 6.92 -6.40
CA HIS A 1020 -25.50 6.26 -6.49
C HIS A 1020 -25.61 5.12 -5.48
N ILE A 1021 -26.76 5.06 -4.80
CA ILE A 1021 -26.98 4.08 -3.72
C ILE A 1021 -28.37 3.47 -3.87
N THR A 1022 -28.44 2.15 -3.70
CA THR A 1022 -29.66 1.39 -3.91
C THR A 1022 -30.82 1.86 -3.02
N THR A 1023 -32.02 1.90 -3.59
CA THR A 1023 -33.28 2.19 -2.89
C THR A 1023 -33.53 1.25 -1.71
N ALA A 1024 -32.96 0.03 -1.71
CA ALA A 1024 -33.02 -0.88 -0.57
C ALA A 1024 -32.48 -0.24 0.72
N LEU A 1025 -31.42 0.58 0.62
CA LEU A 1025 -30.84 1.32 1.76
C LEU A 1025 -31.41 2.74 1.90
N ARG A 1026 -31.85 3.36 0.80
CA ARG A 1026 -32.26 4.78 0.78
C ARG A 1026 -33.72 5.03 1.13
N ASN A 1027 -34.58 4.03 0.95
CA ASN A 1027 -36.03 4.15 1.13
C ASN A 1027 -36.64 2.99 1.94
N HIS A 1028 -36.01 1.81 1.87
CA HIS A 1028 -36.56 0.56 2.42
C HIS A 1028 -35.74 -0.01 3.58
N LEU A 1029 -34.79 0.76 4.14
CA LEU A 1029 -33.99 0.30 5.27
C LEU A 1029 -34.92 -0.07 6.43
N PHE A 1030 -34.88 -1.32 6.86
CA PHE A 1030 -35.76 -1.88 7.89
C PHE A 1030 -37.26 -1.65 7.67
N GLY A 1031 -37.72 -1.53 6.43
CA GLY A 1031 -39.14 -1.44 6.12
C GLY A 1031 -39.94 -2.61 6.70
N ARG A 1032 -41.19 -2.37 7.10
CA ARG A 1032 -42.10 -3.42 7.56
C ARG A 1032 -42.58 -4.23 6.36
N LYS A 1033 -42.50 -5.56 6.45
CA LYS A 1033 -42.89 -6.49 5.39
C LYS A 1033 -44.34 -6.25 4.99
N GLY A 1034 -44.59 -6.01 3.70
CA GLY A 1034 -45.93 -5.75 3.17
C GLY A 1034 -46.55 -4.38 3.51
N GLU A 1035 -45.84 -3.49 4.20
CA GLU A 1035 -46.29 -2.12 4.47
C GLU A 1035 -45.48 -1.10 3.64
N PRO A 1036 -46.04 -0.57 2.53
CA PRO A 1036 -45.35 0.43 1.71
C PRO A 1036 -44.97 1.66 2.51
N LEU A 1037 -43.89 2.33 2.08
CA LEU A 1037 -43.44 3.62 2.65
C LEU A 1037 -43.05 3.55 4.13
N SER A 1038 -42.89 2.35 4.70
CA SER A 1038 -42.58 2.19 6.12
C SER A 1038 -41.09 2.23 6.44
N GLY A 1039 -40.18 2.26 5.46
CA GLY A 1039 -38.73 2.20 5.68
C GLY A 1039 -38.05 3.51 6.06
N MET A 1040 -36.72 3.48 6.16
CA MET A 1040 -35.84 4.62 6.43
C MET A 1040 -34.79 4.85 5.33
N ASP A 1041 -34.03 5.93 5.47
CA ASP A 1041 -32.96 6.33 4.56
C ASP A 1041 -31.59 6.30 5.27
N LEU A 1042 -30.78 5.28 5.00
CA LEU A 1042 -29.45 5.12 5.56
C LEU A 1042 -28.51 6.30 5.26
N ILE A 1043 -28.69 6.96 4.12
CA ILE A 1043 -27.80 8.03 3.66
C ILE A 1043 -28.09 9.32 4.39
N SER A 1044 -29.37 9.60 4.62
CA SER A 1044 -29.78 10.64 5.55
C SER A 1044 -29.20 10.41 6.95
N LEU A 1045 -29.22 9.16 7.44
CA LEU A 1045 -28.61 8.80 8.73
C LEU A 1045 -27.08 9.01 8.74
N ASN A 1046 -26.36 8.68 7.67
CA ASN A 1046 -24.90 8.90 7.58
C ASN A 1046 -24.54 10.39 7.69
N ILE A 1047 -25.24 11.24 6.93
CA ILE A 1047 -25.01 12.69 6.93
C ILE A 1047 -25.31 13.27 8.33
N LEU A 1048 -26.46 12.93 8.90
CA LEU A 1048 -26.83 13.40 10.24
C LEU A 1048 -25.89 12.87 11.32
N ARG A 1049 -25.39 11.63 11.21
CA ARG A 1049 -24.42 11.05 12.13
C ARG A 1049 -23.10 11.80 12.10
N ALA A 1050 -22.59 12.16 10.93
CA ALA A 1050 -21.38 12.99 10.81
C ALA A 1050 -21.58 14.40 11.42
N ARG A 1051 -22.75 15.02 11.21
CA ARG A 1051 -23.10 16.32 11.84
C ARG A 1051 -23.24 16.21 13.37
N ASP A 1052 -23.84 15.13 13.87
CA ASP A 1052 -23.95 14.82 15.31
C ASP A 1052 -22.58 14.64 15.96
N HIS A 1053 -21.65 14.00 15.25
CA HIS A 1053 -20.27 13.77 15.68
C HIS A 1053 -19.36 14.98 15.49
N GLY A 1054 -19.89 16.14 15.06
CA GLY A 1054 -19.08 17.33 14.85
C GLY A 1054 -17.95 17.12 13.83
N VAL A 1055 -18.16 16.28 12.81
CA VAL A 1055 -17.14 16.06 11.77
C VAL A 1055 -17.05 17.29 10.87
N GLN A 1056 -15.81 17.72 10.59
CA GLN A 1056 -15.56 18.86 9.72
C GLN A 1056 -16.08 18.62 8.29
N PRO A 1057 -16.47 19.67 7.55
CA PRO A 1057 -16.88 19.56 6.15
C PRO A 1057 -15.77 18.97 5.26
N TYR A 1058 -16.18 18.44 4.11
CA TYR A 1058 -15.33 17.80 3.11
C TYR A 1058 -14.07 18.61 2.76
N ASN A 1059 -14.20 19.93 2.59
CA ASN A 1059 -13.11 20.80 2.18
C ASN A 1059 -11.94 20.84 3.20
N ALA A 1060 -12.25 20.70 4.49
CA ALA A 1060 -11.24 20.66 5.55
C ALA A 1060 -10.38 19.37 5.46
N PHE A 1061 -11.01 18.25 5.10
CA PHE A 1061 -10.31 16.98 4.92
C PHE A 1061 -9.51 16.93 3.62
N ARG A 1062 -9.96 17.57 2.54
CA ARG A 1062 -9.11 17.78 1.35
C ARG A 1062 -7.80 18.48 1.72
N LYS A 1063 -7.89 19.53 2.53
CA LYS A 1063 -6.71 20.28 3.02
C LYS A 1063 -5.81 19.41 3.92
N LEU A 1064 -6.39 18.67 4.87
CA LEU A 1064 -5.64 17.73 5.73
C LEU A 1064 -4.88 16.69 4.89
N CYS A 1065 -5.56 16.14 3.88
CA CYS A 1065 -4.99 15.17 2.94
C CYS A 1065 -4.08 15.80 1.89
N GLY A 1066 -3.82 17.12 1.98
CA GLY A 1066 -2.94 17.94 1.15
C GLY A 1066 -3.38 18.13 -0.31
N ILE A 1067 -4.63 17.81 -0.64
CA ILE A 1067 -5.23 17.98 -1.97
C ILE A 1067 -5.53 19.47 -2.24
N GLY A 1068 -5.53 20.30 -1.18
CA GLY A 1068 -5.88 21.71 -1.24
C GLY A 1068 -7.38 21.91 -1.00
N ALA A 1069 -7.73 23.04 -0.38
CA ALA A 1069 -9.11 23.45 -0.20
C ALA A 1069 -9.62 24.10 -1.49
N ALA A 1070 -10.79 23.69 -1.96
CA ALA A 1070 -11.52 24.36 -3.02
C ALA A 1070 -12.00 25.72 -2.53
N SER A 1071 -11.93 26.75 -3.38
CA SER A 1071 -12.50 28.07 -3.09
C SER A 1071 -13.87 28.24 -3.76
N ASP A 1072 -14.08 27.57 -4.90
CA ASP A 1072 -15.35 27.52 -5.63
C ASP A 1072 -15.69 26.08 -6.07
N PHE A 1073 -16.96 25.84 -6.43
CA PHE A 1073 -17.39 24.54 -6.95
C PHE A 1073 -16.66 24.12 -8.23
N SER A 1074 -16.25 25.07 -9.07
CA SER A 1074 -15.47 24.78 -10.28
C SER A 1074 -14.10 24.15 -9.97
N ASP A 1075 -13.49 24.44 -8.82
CA ASP A 1075 -12.23 23.81 -8.36
C ASP A 1075 -12.40 22.31 -8.07
N LEU A 1076 -13.64 21.82 -7.96
CA LEU A 1076 -13.94 20.40 -7.72
C LEU A 1076 -13.90 19.57 -9.02
N LEU A 1077 -13.91 20.17 -10.21
CA LEU A 1077 -14.04 19.45 -11.50
C LEU A 1077 -12.84 18.55 -11.82
N SER A 1078 -11.66 18.84 -11.26
CA SER A 1078 -10.49 17.97 -11.33
C SER A 1078 -10.79 16.61 -10.70
N GLU A 1079 -11.26 16.61 -9.46
CA GLU A 1079 -11.48 15.42 -8.66
C GLU A 1079 -12.88 14.81 -8.80
N MET A 1080 -13.89 15.56 -9.26
CA MET A 1080 -15.29 15.13 -9.33
C MET A 1080 -15.83 15.16 -10.76
N PRO A 1081 -16.78 14.27 -11.14
CA PRO A 1081 -17.49 14.41 -12.41
C PRO A 1081 -18.31 15.70 -12.44
N GLU A 1082 -18.46 16.31 -13.62
CA GLU A 1082 -19.22 17.56 -13.77
C GLU A 1082 -20.65 17.45 -13.24
N SER A 1083 -21.31 16.30 -13.47
CA SER A 1083 -22.65 16.04 -12.95
C SER A 1083 -22.74 16.04 -11.42
N ALA A 1084 -21.68 15.59 -10.73
CA ALA A 1084 -21.60 15.62 -9.28
C ALA A 1084 -21.38 17.06 -8.76
N VAL A 1085 -20.52 17.84 -9.44
CA VAL A 1085 -20.28 19.25 -9.10
C VAL A 1085 -21.54 20.09 -9.29
N ILE A 1086 -22.26 19.89 -10.39
CA ILE A 1086 -23.56 20.56 -10.65
C ILE A 1086 -24.55 20.23 -9.53
N ALA A 1087 -24.67 18.96 -9.15
CA ALA A 1087 -25.57 18.54 -8.09
C ALA A 1087 -25.20 19.14 -6.72
N LEU A 1088 -23.91 19.16 -6.37
CA LEU A 1088 -23.42 19.78 -5.13
C LEU A 1088 -23.66 21.31 -5.14
N LYS A 1089 -23.39 21.99 -6.25
CA LYS A 1089 -23.63 23.43 -6.42
C LYS A 1089 -25.11 23.80 -6.32
N GLY A 1090 -25.99 22.91 -6.76
CA GLY A 1090 -27.44 23.08 -6.61
C GLY A 1090 -27.94 22.98 -5.16
N LEU A 1091 -27.18 22.33 -4.28
CA LEU A 1091 -27.59 22.05 -2.89
C LEU A 1091 -26.89 22.93 -1.85
N TYR A 1092 -25.57 23.08 -1.97
CA TYR A 1092 -24.75 23.81 -1.01
C TYR A 1092 -24.48 25.22 -1.51
N LYS A 1093 -24.48 26.19 -0.60
CA LYS A 1093 -24.17 27.59 -0.94
C LYS A 1093 -22.67 27.80 -1.21
N THR A 1094 -21.82 27.05 -0.50
CA THR A 1094 -20.36 27.15 -0.58
C THR A 1094 -19.74 25.75 -0.55
N VAL A 1095 -18.53 25.61 -1.08
CA VAL A 1095 -17.77 24.35 -0.99
C VAL A 1095 -17.34 23.99 0.43
N ASP A 1096 -17.25 24.98 1.32
CA ASP A 1096 -16.93 24.79 2.73
C ASP A 1096 -18.09 24.18 3.53
N ASP A 1097 -19.29 24.10 2.96
CA ASP A 1097 -20.45 23.53 3.64
C ASP A 1097 -20.71 22.05 3.34
N ILE A 1098 -20.05 21.49 2.32
CA ILE A 1098 -20.27 20.13 1.84
C ILE A 1098 -19.99 19.14 2.98
N ASP A 1099 -21.01 18.37 3.40
CA ASP A 1099 -20.81 17.32 4.40
C ASP A 1099 -19.82 16.25 3.89
N LEU A 1100 -19.03 15.67 4.79
CA LEU A 1100 -17.93 14.79 4.40
C LEU A 1100 -18.40 13.60 3.56
N PHE A 1101 -19.39 12.83 4.02
CA PHE A 1101 -19.87 11.62 3.31
C PHE A 1101 -20.29 11.88 1.85
N PRO A 1102 -21.23 12.79 1.54
CA PRO A 1102 -21.59 13.08 0.14
C PRO A 1102 -20.43 13.69 -0.65
N GLY A 1103 -19.55 14.48 -0.01
CA GLY A 1103 -18.34 15.01 -0.65
C GLY A 1103 -17.40 13.89 -1.12
N LEU A 1104 -17.13 12.91 -0.25
CA LEU A 1104 -16.25 11.78 -0.57
C LEU A 1104 -16.80 10.89 -1.69
N LEU A 1105 -18.10 10.60 -1.72
CA LEU A 1105 -18.70 9.74 -2.77
C LEU A 1105 -18.84 10.44 -4.13
N CYS A 1106 -18.71 11.77 -4.18
CA CYS A 1106 -18.71 12.53 -5.41
C CYS A 1106 -17.31 12.62 -6.06
N GLU A 1107 -16.24 12.27 -5.34
CA GLU A 1107 -14.89 12.18 -5.90
C GLU A 1107 -14.76 10.95 -6.83
N LYS A 1108 -13.95 11.09 -7.87
CA LYS A 1108 -13.54 9.98 -8.75
C LYS A 1108 -12.55 9.09 -7.99
N PRO A 1109 -12.69 7.75 -8.07
CA PRO A 1109 -11.67 6.83 -7.57
C PRO A 1109 -10.26 7.20 -8.06
N MET A 1110 -9.26 7.05 -7.19
CA MET A 1110 -7.88 7.08 -7.66
C MET A 1110 -7.69 5.91 -8.62
N LYS A 1111 -7.06 6.15 -9.75
CA LYS A 1111 -6.72 5.05 -10.65
C LYS A 1111 -5.83 4.03 -9.90
N GLY A 1112 -5.98 2.74 -10.19
CA GLY A 1112 -5.33 1.64 -9.45
C GLY A 1112 -5.86 1.39 -8.03
N ALA A 1113 -6.92 2.09 -7.62
CA ALA A 1113 -7.56 1.92 -6.32
C ALA A 1113 -9.09 1.97 -6.46
N LEU A 1114 -9.81 1.37 -5.51
CA LEU A 1114 -11.28 1.50 -5.47
C LEU A 1114 -11.71 2.89 -4.97
N LEU A 1115 -10.91 3.53 -4.11
CA LEU A 1115 -11.32 4.71 -3.37
C LEU A 1115 -10.72 6.01 -3.89
N PRO A 1116 -11.43 7.13 -3.73
CA PRO A 1116 -10.97 8.45 -4.13
C PRO A 1116 -9.93 9.02 -3.14
N PRO A 1117 -9.17 10.06 -3.53
CA PRO A 1117 -7.98 10.48 -2.80
C PRO A 1117 -8.25 10.97 -1.36
N THR A 1118 -9.32 11.72 -1.11
CA THR A 1118 -9.62 12.20 0.25
C THR A 1118 -10.07 11.04 1.14
N MET A 1119 -10.92 10.16 0.62
CA MET A 1119 -11.42 9.00 1.37
C MET A 1119 -10.30 8.01 1.68
N ALA A 1120 -9.48 7.66 0.68
CA ALA A 1120 -8.37 6.73 0.83
C ALA A 1120 -7.32 7.26 1.80
N CYS A 1121 -7.07 8.57 1.83
CA CYS A 1121 -6.20 9.21 2.82
C CYS A 1121 -6.69 9.00 4.28
N ILE A 1122 -7.99 9.21 4.55
CA ILE A 1122 -8.58 9.02 5.89
C ILE A 1122 -8.48 7.56 6.32
N ILE A 1123 -8.77 6.62 5.41
CA ILE A 1123 -8.69 5.18 5.69
C ILE A 1123 -7.24 4.74 5.91
N ALA A 1124 -6.30 5.21 5.07
CA ALA A 1124 -4.88 4.89 5.23
C ALA A 1124 -4.31 5.44 6.55
N GLU A 1125 -4.74 6.64 6.97
CA GLU A 1125 -4.39 7.22 8.27
C GLU A 1125 -4.85 6.33 9.42
N GLN A 1126 -6.10 5.86 9.38
CA GLN A 1126 -6.64 5.01 10.45
C GLN A 1126 -5.92 3.66 10.52
N PHE A 1127 -5.77 2.96 9.38
CA PHE A 1127 -5.09 1.65 9.35
C PHE A 1127 -3.60 1.74 9.67
N HIS A 1128 -2.95 2.89 9.41
CA HIS A 1128 -1.59 3.14 9.86
C HIS A 1128 -1.49 3.10 11.38
N ARG A 1129 -2.41 3.77 12.09
CA ARG A 1129 -2.44 3.74 13.56
C ARG A 1129 -2.84 2.37 14.10
N ILE A 1130 -3.80 1.69 13.47
CA ILE A 1130 -4.17 0.32 13.86
C ILE A 1130 -2.97 -0.64 13.76
N LYS A 1131 -2.13 -0.52 12.72
CA LYS A 1131 -0.90 -1.33 12.58
C LYS A 1131 0.19 -0.92 13.56
N LYS A 1132 0.55 0.36 13.56
CA LYS A 1132 1.73 0.90 14.24
C LYS A 1132 1.58 0.92 15.76
N CYS A 1133 0.36 1.04 16.26
CA CYS A 1133 0.09 1.32 17.67
C CYS A 1133 -0.45 0.09 18.41
N ASP A 1134 -0.40 -1.07 17.73
CA ASP A 1134 -0.84 -2.36 18.24
C ASP A 1134 0.37 -3.25 18.61
N ARG A 1135 0.56 -3.48 19.92
CA ARG A 1135 1.63 -4.33 20.48
C ARG A 1135 1.54 -5.77 20.00
N PHE A 1136 0.34 -6.22 19.65
CA PHE A 1136 0.05 -7.57 19.24
C PHE A 1136 -0.17 -7.70 17.72
N TYR A 1137 0.17 -6.66 16.93
CA TYR A 1137 0.19 -6.78 15.47
C TYR A 1137 1.02 -8.01 15.08
N TYR A 1138 0.46 -8.87 14.24
CA TYR A 1138 0.93 -10.25 14.10
C TYR A 1138 2.39 -10.38 13.60
N GLU A 1139 2.93 -9.36 12.94
CA GLU A 1139 4.31 -9.35 12.47
C GLU A 1139 5.32 -8.78 13.48
N ASN A 1140 4.89 -8.24 14.63
CA ASN A 1140 5.79 -7.57 15.59
C ASN A 1140 6.90 -8.50 16.13
N ASP A 1141 8.04 -7.90 16.48
CA ASP A 1141 9.22 -8.58 17.05
C ASP A 1141 9.23 -8.66 18.59
N ILE A 1142 8.19 -8.13 19.24
CA ILE A 1142 8.10 -8.00 20.69
C ILE A 1142 8.12 -9.38 21.35
N GLN A 1143 9.12 -9.63 22.19
CA GLN A 1143 9.43 -10.94 22.73
C GLN A 1143 8.23 -11.67 23.36
N ALA A 1144 7.37 -10.95 24.06
CA ALA A 1144 6.20 -11.51 24.75
C ALA A 1144 5.07 -11.89 23.77
N THR A 1145 4.86 -11.12 22.70
CA THR A 1145 3.67 -11.23 21.83
C THR A 1145 3.96 -11.78 20.43
N ARG A 1146 5.24 -11.89 20.04
CA ARG A 1146 5.64 -12.35 18.71
C ARG A 1146 5.32 -13.82 18.46
N PHE A 1147 4.93 -14.12 17.22
CA PHE A 1147 4.94 -15.49 16.72
C PHE A 1147 6.38 -15.95 16.47
N LEU A 1148 6.64 -17.26 16.51
CA LEU A 1148 7.92 -17.79 16.04
C LEU A 1148 8.07 -17.54 14.53
N PRO A 1149 9.30 -17.43 13.98
CA PRO A 1149 9.47 -17.12 12.55
C PRO A 1149 8.75 -18.12 11.64
N LYS A 1150 8.79 -19.41 11.98
CA LYS A 1150 8.07 -20.46 11.23
C LYS A 1150 6.57 -20.34 11.34
N GLN A 1151 6.04 -19.96 12.50
CA GLN A 1151 4.61 -19.70 12.68
C GLN A 1151 4.16 -18.53 11.82
N LEU A 1152 4.95 -17.45 11.79
CA LEU A 1152 4.67 -16.27 10.98
C LEU A 1152 4.73 -16.56 9.47
N GLU A 1153 5.66 -17.40 9.03
CA GLU A 1153 5.70 -17.91 7.65
C GLU A 1153 4.45 -18.70 7.27
N GLU A 1154 3.86 -19.47 8.19
CA GLU A 1154 2.60 -20.17 7.94
C GLU A 1154 1.40 -19.21 7.87
N ILE A 1155 1.32 -18.21 8.75
CA ILE A 1155 0.25 -17.18 8.72
C ILE A 1155 0.27 -16.41 7.39
N ARG A 1156 1.46 -16.06 6.89
CA ARG A 1156 1.63 -15.31 5.63
C ARG A 1156 1.21 -16.08 4.37
N LYS A 1157 0.94 -17.39 4.48
CA LYS A 1157 0.39 -18.19 3.37
C LYS A 1157 -1.12 -18.10 3.26
N VAL A 1158 -1.79 -17.64 4.32
CA VAL A 1158 -3.25 -17.62 4.40
C VAL A 1158 -3.79 -16.54 3.46
N THR A 1159 -4.69 -16.95 2.57
CA THR A 1159 -5.53 -16.06 1.79
C THR A 1159 -6.99 -16.26 2.16
N LEU A 1160 -7.84 -15.27 1.93
CA LEU A 1160 -9.28 -15.44 2.13
C LEU A 1160 -9.83 -16.59 1.28
N ALA A 1161 -9.31 -16.82 0.06
CA ALA A 1161 -9.66 -17.98 -0.76
C ALA A 1161 -9.38 -19.31 -0.03
N SER A 1162 -8.17 -19.45 0.54
CA SER A 1162 -7.76 -20.67 1.26
C SER A 1162 -8.59 -20.92 2.53
N LEU A 1163 -8.99 -19.83 3.22
CA LEU A 1163 -9.85 -19.87 4.40
C LEU A 1163 -11.27 -20.29 4.02
N LEU A 1164 -11.84 -19.72 2.94
CA LEU A 1164 -13.16 -20.10 2.44
C LEU A 1164 -13.21 -21.57 1.98
N CYS A 1165 -12.19 -22.04 1.26
CA CYS A 1165 -12.06 -23.45 0.87
C CYS A 1165 -12.02 -24.39 2.09
N SER A 1166 -11.43 -23.94 3.21
CA SER A 1166 -11.32 -24.75 4.43
C SER A 1166 -12.63 -24.85 5.22
N ASN A 1167 -13.58 -23.93 4.98
CA ASN A 1167 -14.79 -23.76 5.80
C ASN A 1167 -16.11 -23.87 5.02
N SER A 1168 -16.06 -24.03 3.70
CA SER A 1168 -17.21 -24.32 2.83
C SER A 1168 -17.20 -25.78 2.38
N ARG A 1169 -18.38 -26.37 2.21
CA ARG A 1169 -18.54 -27.76 1.73
C ARG A 1169 -18.75 -27.82 0.22
N THR A 1170 -19.35 -26.78 -0.32
CA THR A 1170 -19.76 -26.65 -1.72
C THR A 1170 -18.65 -26.09 -2.60
N LEU A 1171 -17.79 -25.19 -2.08
CA LEU A 1171 -16.68 -24.63 -2.85
C LEU A 1171 -15.71 -25.74 -3.30
N LYS A 1172 -15.54 -25.89 -4.62
CA LYS A 1172 -14.58 -26.81 -5.26
C LYS A 1172 -13.51 -26.07 -6.04
N ILE A 1173 -13.92 -25.02 -6.74
CA ILE A 1173 -13.06 -24.08 -7.45
C ILE A 1173 -13.30 -22.68 -6.90
N ILE A 1174 -12.26 -21.87 -6.82
CA ILE A 1174 -12.33 -20.49 -6.36
C ILE A 1174 -11.22 -19.66 -7.01
N GLN A 1175 -11.48 -18.39 -7.25
CA GLN A 1175 -10.46 -17.46 -7.73
C GLN A 1175 -9.41 -17.17 -6.64
N PRO A 1176 -8.10 -17.00 -6.98
CA PRO A 1176 -7.06 -16.70 -6.01
C PRO A 1176 -7.30 -15.46 -5.18
N ASN A 1177 -7.70 -14.35 -5.80
CA ASN A 1177 -8.10 -13.12 -5.11
C ASN A 1177 -9.62 -12.99 -5.16
N VAL A 1178 -10.28 -13.27 -4.03
CA VAL A 1178 -11.74 -13.33 -3.93
C VAL A 1178 -12.42 -11.97 -4.05
N PHE A 1179 -11.69 -10.87 -3.87
CA PHE A 1179 -12.21 -9.52 -4.03
C PHE A 1179 -12.32 -9.11 -5.50
N LEU A 1180 -11.62 -9.82 -6.39
CA LEU A 1180 -11.71 -9.64 -7.83
C LEU A 1180 -12.71 -10.65 -8.42
N LEU A 1181 -13.35 -10.26 -9.52
CA LEU A 1181 -14.15 -11.19 -10.31
C LEU A 1181 -13.25 -12.30 -10.88
N PRO A 1182 -13.80 -13.50 -11.09
CA PRO A 1182 -13.14 -14.54 -11.89
C PRO A 1182 -12.74 -14.00 -13.27
N ASP A 1183 -11.50 -14.23 -13.69
CA ASP A 1183 -10.97 -13.86 -15.01
C ASP A 1183 -10.09 -14.99 -15.57
N GLU A 1184 -10.15 -15.27 -16.88
CA GLU A 1184 -9.44 -16.42 -17.47
C GLU A 1184 -7.91 -16.35 -17.39
N PHE A 1185 -7.33 -15.15 -17.25
CA PHE A 1185 -5.88 -14.93 -17.34
C PHE A 1185 -5.23 -14.48 -16.03
N VAL A 1186 -5.85 -13.53 -15.32
CA VAL A 1186 -5.24 -12.90 -14.13
C VAL A 1186 -5.82 -13.36 -12.80
N ASN A 1187 -7.01 -13.97 -12.80
CA ASN A 1187 -7.69 -14.41 -11.58
C ASN A 1187 -8.59 -15.64 -11.81
N ALA A 1188 -8.06 -16.64 -12.51
CA ALA A 1188 -8.83 -17.80 -12.94
C ALA A 1188 -9.24 -18.67 -11.74
N PRO A 1189 -10.49 -19.15 -11.67
CA PRO A 1189 -10.88 -20.12 -10.66
C PRO A 1189 -10.02 -21.38 -10.73
N VAL A 1190 -9.39 -21.74 -9.62
CA VAL A 1190 -8.56 -22.94 -9.48
C VAL A 1190 -9.16 -23.90 -8.45
N PRO A 1191 -8.88 -25.21 -8.52
CA PRO A 1191 -9.31 -26.15 -7.50
C PRO A 1191 -8.83 -25.77 -6.10
N CYS A 1192 -9.69 -25.90 -5.09
CA CYS A 1192 -9.34 -25.62 -3.68
C CYS A 1192 -8.08 -26.36 -3.21
N ALA A 1193 -7.78 -27.53 -3.79
CA ALA A 1193 -6.59 -28.33 -3.48
C ALA A 1193 -5.25 -27.66 -3.88
N HIS A 1194 -5.27 -26.62 -4.71
CA HIS A 1194 -4.06 -25.90 -5.12
C HIS A 1194 -3.63 -24.84 -4.10
N PHE A 1195 -4.51 -24.46 -3.16
CA PHE A 1195 -4.16 -23.50 -2.13
C PHE A 1195 -3.36 -24.18 -1.02
N THR A 1196 -2.26 -23.54 -0.62
CA THR A 1196 -1.51 -23.96 0.56
C THR A 1196 -2.27 -23.56 1.81
N HIS A 1197 -2.56 -24.52 2.67
CA HIS A 1197 -3.19 -24.26 3.97
C HIS A 1197 -2.12 -24.01 5.05
N ILE A 1198 -2.49 -23.26 6.09
CA ILE A 1198 -1.64 -23.06 7.27
C ILE A 1198 -1.22 -24.42 7.87
N ASN A 1199 0.09 -24.63 8.00
CA ASN A 1199 0.61 -25.83 8.67
C ASN A 1199 0.71 -25.62 10.19
N LEU A 1200 -0.26 -26.16 10.92
CA LEU A 1200 -0.32 -26.05 12.38
C LEU A 1200 0.76 -26.89 13.11
N ASP A 1201 1.58 -27.68 12.40
CA ASP A 1201 2.69 -28.42 13.02
C ASP A 1201 3.71 -27.50 13.70
N GLN A 1202 3.75 -26.22 13.30
CA GLN A 1202 4.58 -25.19 13.94
C GLN A 1202 4.06 -24.73 15.31
N TRP A 1203 2.89 -25.20 15.74
CA TRP A 1203 2.30 -24.98 17.07
C TRP A 1203 2.32 -26.24 17.94
N ILE A 1204 3.03 -27.30 17.52
CA ILE A 1204 3.24 -28.47 18.39
C ILE A 1204 4.19 -28.07 19.52
N ASP A 1205 3.70 -28.16 20.75
CA ASP A 1205 4.51 -28.05 21.95
C ASP A 1205 5.30 -29.35 22.11
N ARG A 1206 6.59 -29.31 21.78
CA ARG A 1206 7.45 -30.49 21.84
C ARG A 1206 7.99 -30.62 23.26
N PRO A 1207 7.54 -31.62 24.05
CA PRO A 1207 8.00 -31.78 25.44
C PRO A 1207 9.46 -32.26 25.54
N ARG A 1208 10.16 -32.44 24.41
CA ARG A 1208 11.55 -32.93 24.30
C ARG A 1208 12.22 -32.38 23.05
N CYS A 1209 13.45 -31.93 23.19
CA CYS A 1209 14.34 -31.64 22.06
C CYS A 1209 15.07 -32.92 21.66
N TYR A 1210 15.32 -33.11 20.35
CA TYR A 1210 16.06 -34.26 19.84
C TYR A 1210 17.33 -33.81 19.14
N VAL A 1211 18.46 -34.42 19.50
CA VAL A 1211 19.74 -34.27 18.81
C VAL A 1211 20.23 -35.66 18.45
N GLY A 1212 20.12 -36.00 17.16
CA GLY A 1212 20.23 -37.40 16.72
C GLY A 1212 19.16 -38.26 17.38
N ASN A 1213 19.56 -39.35 18.05
CA ASN A 1213 18.64 -40.24 18.78
C ASN A 1213 18.48 -39.89 20.27
N ILE A 1214 19.09 -38.78 20.73
CA ILE A 1214 19.10 -38.41 22.15
C ILE A 1214 17.98 -37.40 22.42
N ALA A 1215 17.07 -37.78 23.31
CA ALA A 1215 16.01 -36.91 23.80
C ALA A 1215 16.47 -36.11 25.03
N ILE A 1216 16.28 -34.80 24.99
CA ILE A 1216 16.68 -33.83 26.01
C ILE A 1216 15.40 -33.14 26.53
N LEU A 1217 15.15 -33.20 27.84
CA LEU A 1217 13.97 -32.56 28.43
C LEU A 1217 14.15 -31.03 28.46
N PRO A 1218 13.07 -30.24 28.35
CA PRO A 1218 13.13 -28.79 28.50
C PRO A 1218 13.79 -28.37 29.82
N GLY A 1219 14.79 -27.48 29.74
CA GLY A 1219 15.64 -27.06 30.86
C GLY A 1219 16.81 -28.00 31.17
N GLU A 1220 16.87 -29.17 30.53
CA GLU A 1220 17.94 -30.16 30.70
C GLU A 1220 19.07 -29.92 29.70
N THR A 1221 20.31 -30.10 30.15
CA THR A 1221 21.50 -30.14 29.28
C THR A 1221 22.03 -31.56 29.24
N LYS A 1222 22.16 -32.15 28.04
CA LYS A 1222 22.75 -33.48 27.84
C LYS A 1222 23.95 -33.43 26.92
N HIS A 1223 24.96 -34.24 27.23
CA HIS A 1223 26.04 -34.50 26.30
C HIS A 1223 25.53 -35.40 25.15
N VAL A 1224 25.54 -34.85 23.94
CA VAL A 1224 25.15 -35.57 22.72
C VAL A 1224 26.36 -36.22 22.04
N SER A 1225 27.56 -35.79 22.42
CA SER A 1225 28.84 -36.43 22.13
C SER A 1225 29.86 -36.05 23.22
N PRO A 1226 31.05 -36.71 23.28
CA PRO A 1226 32.09 -36.37 24.24
C PRO A 1226 32.52 -34.89 24.22
N CYS A 1227 32.35 -34.21 23.08
CA CYS A 1227 32.73 -32.81 22.88
C CYS A 1227 31.53 -31.84 22.81
N GLN A 1228 30.29 -32.31 22.88
CA GLN A 1228 29.11 -31.49 22.59
C GLN A 1228 28.02 -31.72 23.63
N SER A 1229 27.63 -30.64 24.30
CA SER A 1229 26.48 -30.59 25.20
C SER A 1229 25.37 -29.77 24.57
N CYS A 1230 24.17 -30.31 24.52
CA CYS A 1230 22.99 -29.62 24.03
C CYS A 1230 21.99 -29.41 25.16
N THR A 1231 21.47 -28.20 25.25
CA THR A 1231 20.41 -27.81 26.18
C THR A 1231 19.11 -27.71 25.40
N CYS A 1232 18.07 -28.39 25.87
CA CYS A 1232 16.73 -28.11 25.40
C CYS A 1232 16.23 -26.89 26.14
N THR A 1233 15.97 -25.80 25.43
CA THR A 1233 15.37 -24.61 26.04
C THR A 1233 13.95 -24.93 26.50
N THR A 1234 13.42 -24.16 27.46
CA THR A 1234 12.02 -24.28 27.90
C THR A 1234 11.01 -24.01 26.78
N LYS A 1235 11.45 -23.53 25.62
CA LYS A 1235 10.66 -23.29 24.41
C LYS A 1235 10.76 -24.42 23.37
N GLY A 1236 11.43 -25.53 23.67
CA GLY A 1236 11.56 -26.68 22.78
C GLY A 1236 12.64 -26.55 21.68
N ASP A 1237 13.42 -25.47 21.68
CA ASP A 1237 14.59 -25.30 20.81
C ASP A 1237 15.85 -25.91 21.43
N THR A 1238 16.71 -26.48 20.59
CA THR A 1238 17.98 -27.08 21.05
C THR A 1238 19.14 -26.11 20.87
N ALA A 1239 19.84 -25.76 21.95
CA ALA A 1239 21.07 -24.96 21.92
C ALA A 1239 22.27 -25.87 22.24
N CYS A 1240 23.20 -26.03 21.31
CA CYS A 1240 24.37 -26.90 21.49
C CYS A 1240 25.66 -26.10 21.63
N ILE A 1241 26.44 -26.42 22.66
CA ILE A 1241 27.77 -25.88 22.93
C ILE A 1241 28.80 -26.97 22.68
N VAL A 1242 29.83 -26.67 21.89
CA VAL A 1242 30.97 -27.56 21.66
C VAL A 1242 32.10 -27.11 22.58
N GLN A 1243 32.46 -27.92 23.56
CA GLN A 1243 33.56 -27.68 24.49
C GLN A 1243 34.63 -28.75 24.30
N CYS A 1244 35.43 -28.62 23.25
CA CYS A 1244 36.70 -29.35 23.16
C CYS A 1244 37.84 -28.34 23.13
N ALA A 1245 38.42 -28.11 24.31
CA ALA A 1245 39.69 -27.43 24.45
C ALA A 1245 40.80 -28.37 23.96
N HIS A 1246 41.70 -27.83 23.13
CA HIS A 1246 42.93 -28.48 22.70
C HIS A 1246 43.65 -29.17 23.89
N GLN A 1247 43.63 -30.50 23.93
CA GLN A 1247 44.71 -31.25 24.57
C GLN A 1247 45.87 -31.33 23.57
N LEU A 1248 46.72 -30.30 23.63
CA LEU A 1248 48.11 -30.44 23.28
C LEU A 1248 48.80 -31.26 24.40
N TRP A 1249 49.50 -32.32 23.97
CA TRP A 1249 50.60 -33.04 24.63
C TRP A 1249 50.27 -34.16 25.63
N GLY A 1250 50.76 -35.37 25.33
CA GLY A 1250 50.74 -36.51 26.26
C GLY A 1250 51.17 -37.89 25.73
N LEU A 1251 52.34 -37.98 25.08
CA LEU A 1251 53.31 -39.11 25.06
C LEU A 1251 52.97 -40.53 24.52
N ALA A 1252 53.94 -40.97 23.69
CA ALA A 1252 54.41 -42.33 23.37
C ALA A 1252 53.64 -43.20 22.36
#